data_AF-A0A1I0GG83-F1
#
_entry.id   AF-A0A1I0GG83-F1
#
_cell.length_a   1.000
_cell.length_b   1.000
_cell.length_c   1.000
_cell.angle_alpha   90.00
_cell.angle_beta   90.00
_cell.angle_gamma   90.00
#
_symmetry.space_group_name_H-M   'P 1'
#
loop_
_entity.id
_entity.type
_entity.pdbx_description
1 polymer ?
#
loop_
_entity_poly.entity_id
_entity_poly.type
_entity_poly.pdbx_seq_one_letter_code
_entity_poly.pdbx_strand_id
1 'polypeptide(L)'
;KHQFETPDRYYATALHELGHWTGHETRLNRDLAHPFGSEGYAREELRAEIASMLLGHELGIGHDPGQHVAYVASWIKTLEEDPTEIFRAAADAEKIQDYVLAFARQQELVEQEAIKMDEIRQNIATYTANLAPDLATVAQHNNRQLQKLVEHLPTQEQNALYLVADALKFCRNLSIDNLEFEETSQDKLRFIIPADWNGRIQIQGNVLEANENDNGTGNSHVVPAKELGIDPEFWGVYVQRNDQTWVWLSDFNVEQQAVDTAEKLALIDAMTERNEYEKTVKLARIDEFRIRNNPHSTEEEIDAAKEQRKHAEMLAMQNDADFNKRRQTMETGLMIDAHQNQHQNTEKESDHTSHASRQYLVVPYSEKDQAKAAGARWDKVAKAWYVGESADIRALQRWLPENVTVQQNPAIDAQAEFAAVLRDNGCIVDGNHPVMDGLSHRIKVEGDKPGEKSGFYVVHMDGHPAGYFNNHRTKAEIRWKAKGYSLTEAQKGAFAAQVAIRQQERKAELQVQYVKVAQAIKELLTIAPQAHVDHPYLQDKNARPNGLKVVPHNTDGLPQDSIIKICQNRQAVKSVRDEHPDSLVFVAGDLLLPIYDTQEKLWSAQTIQPNGTKLFVAGSQKEGHFLVVGGNKQGLVGLKALDKTKAIIVAEGYSTADTVSQAMNCPVVAAFDSGNLIPVAQQLHDKYPDKPIVIAGDDDQHLVALNGKNTGREKALEAAQQVNGVAVFPAFALNEQTSHKLSDFNDLANKSALGMQAVKRQAGAAIEKAIQQNSIQKHQSQLEHAKNQSQQQTETKAKKRVLV
;
A
#
# COMPACT_ATOMS: atom_id res chain seq x y z
N LYS A 1 1.16 -0.56 48.39
CA LYS A 1 0.67 -1.85 47.87
C LYS A 1 0.46 -2.90 48.98
N HIS A 2 1.47 -3.29 49.76
CA HIS A 2 1.33 -4.33 50.82
C HIS A 2 0.41 -3.98 52.02
N GLN A 3 -0.07 -2.73 52.12
CA GLN A 3 -1.04 -2.29 53.14
C GLN A 3 -2.51 -2.52 52.73
N PHE A 4 -2.76 -2.89 51.47
CA PHE A 4 -4.10 -3.23 50.97
C PHE A 4 -4.29 -4.75 51.02
N GLU A 5 -5.49 -5.20 51.38
CA GLU A 5 -5.83 -6.62 51.52
C GLU A 5 -5.72 -7.38 50.19
N THR A 6 -5.99 -6.71 49.07
CA THR A 6 -5.93 -7.29 47.72
C THR A 6 -5.35 -6.30 46.70
N PRO A 7 -4.72 -6.77 45.60
CA PRO A 7 -4.19 -5.90 44.55
C PRO A 7 -5.25 -5.03 43.86
N ASP A 8 -6.45 -5.55 43.64
CA ASP A 8 -7.58 -4.83 43.05
C ASP A 8 -7.96 -3.59 43.86
N ARG A 9 -8.03 -3.69 45.19
CA ARG A 9 -8.30 -2.53 46.06
C ARG A 9 -7.23 -1.45 45.95
N TYR A 10 -5.96 -1.84 45.86
CA TYR A 10 -4.88 -0.89 45.63
C TYR A 10 -5.04 -0.15 44.29
N TYR A 11 -5.37 -0.88 43.22
CA TYR A 11 -5.55 -0.29 41.90
C TYR A 11 -6.83 0.55 41.80
N ALA A 12 -7.93 0.15 42.45
CA ALA A 12 -9.15 0.95 42.52
C ALA A 12 -8.87 2.32 43.19
N THR A 13 -8.17 2.34 44.32
CA THR A 13 -7.73 3.60 44.96
C THR A 13 -6.79 4.39 44.04
N ALA A 14 -5.83 3.72 43.38
CA ALA A 14 -4.92 4.42 42.48
C ALA A 14 -5.64 5.05 41.27
N LEU A 15 -6.67 4.41 40.72
CA LEU A 15 -7.49 4.95 39.63
C LEU A 15 -8.32 6.16 40.09
N HIS A 16 -8.81 6.15 41.33
CA HIS A 16 -9.47 7.30 41.95
C HIS A 16 -8.54 8.50 42.07
N GLU A 17 -7.34 8.29 42.63
CA GLU A 17 -6.33 9.34 42.75
C GLU A 17 -5.83 9.83 41.38
N LEU A 18 -5.76 8.93 40.39
CA LEU A 18 -5.47 9.30 38.99
C LEU A 18 -6.58 10.19 38.42
N GLY A 19 -7.84 9.94 38.78
CA GLY A 19 -8.97 10.80 38.47
C GLY A 19 -8.72 12.24 38.90
N HIS A 20 -8.36 12.45 40.17
CA HIS A 20 -7.99 13.78 40.68
C HIS A 20 -6.74 14.34 40.02
N TRP A 21 -5.71 13.49 39.81
CA TRP A 21 -4.48 13.91 39.16
C TRP A 21 -4.78 14.57 37.82
N THR A 22 -5.68 14.04 36.98
CA THR A 22 -6.00 14.68 35.69
C THR A 22 -6.56 16.11 35.77
N GLY A 23 -7.05 16.56 36.94
CA GLY A 23 -7.68 17.88 37.11
C GLY A 23 -6.72 19.08 37.08
N HIS A 24 -5.41 18.87 37.14
CA HIS A 24 -4.41 19.95 37.13
C HIS A 24 -4.48 20.86 35.88
N GLU A 25 -4.04 22.11 36.02
CA GLU A 25 -4.08 23.16 34.99
C GLU A 25 -3.41 22.77 33.66
N THR A 26 -2.33 21.99 33.72
CA THR A 26 -1.61 21.50 32.52
C THR A 26 -2.24 20.26 31.87
N ARG A 27 -3.39 19.79 32.39
CA ARG A 27 -4.06 18.55 31.96
C ARG A 27 -5.51 18.86 31.54
N LEU A 28 -6.51 18.46 32.33
CA LEU A 28 -7.92 18.72 32.05
C LEU A 28 -8.44 20.01 32.69
N ASN A 29 -7.61 20.73 33.45
CA ASN A 29 -7.88 22.05 33.99
C ASN A 29 -9.26 22.16 34.69
N ARG A 30 -9.50 21.27 35.66
CA ARG A 30 -10.71 21.28 36.50
C ARG A 30 -10.44 22.06 37.79
N ASP A 31 -11.49 22.64 38.36
CA ASP A 31 -11.38 23.41 39.60
C ASP A 31 -11.23 22.48 40.81
N LEU A 32 -10.00 22.37 41.32
CA LEU A 32 -9.65 21.58 42.50
C LEU A 32 -9.50 22.44 43.77
N ALA A 33 -9.73 23.75 43.70
CA ALA A 33 -9.36 24.71 44.77
C ALA A 33 -10.37 24.77 45.93
N HIS A 34 -11.23 23.76 46.06
CA HIS A 34 -12.33 23.74 47.00
C HIS A 34 -11.95 23.09 48.34
N PRO A 35 -12.29 23.70 49.50
CA PRO A 35 -12.01 23.12 50.81
C PRO A 35 -12.66 21.75 51.00
N PHE A 36 -12.01 20.87 51.76
CA PHE A 36 -12.56 19.55 52.11
C PHE A 36 -13.97 19.68 52.72
N GLY A 37 -14.91 18.87 52.21
CA GLY A 37 -16.31 18.87 52.63
C GLY A 37 -17.18 20.01 52.07
N SER A 38 -16.64 20.85 51.18
CA SER A 38 -17.44 21.83 50.42
C SER A 38 -18.18 21.20 49.24
N GLU A 39 -19.15 21.92 48.70
CA GLU A 39 -19.94 21.48 47.54
C GLU A 39 -19.07 21.28 46.28
N GLY A 40 -18.11 22.18 46.05
CA GLY A 40 -17.15 22.06 44.96
C GLY A 40 -16.21 20.87 45.13
N TYR A 41 -15.84 20.55 46.38
CA TYR A 41 -15.06 19.34 46.70
C TYR A 41 -15.88 18.07 46.42
N ALA A 42 -17.15 18.04 46.83
CA ALA A 42 -18.05 16.90 46.57
C ALA A 42 -18.29 16.65 45.06
N ARG A 43 -18.33 17.72 44.25
CA ARG A 43 -18.43 17.64 42.80
C ARG A 43 -17.20 17.01 42.13
N GLU A 44 -16.00 17.32 42.61
CA GLU A 44 -14.77 16.71 42.08
C GLU A 44 -14.63 15.25 42.54
N GLU A 45 -14.97 14.92 43.79
CA GLU A 45 -15.02 13.53 44.27
C GLU A 45 -16.00 12.69 43.43
N LEU A 46 -17.16 13.24 43.06
CA LEU A 46 -18.12 12.55 42.18
C LEU A 46 -17.53 12.26 40.79
N ARG A 47 -16.73 13.18 40.23
CA ARG A 47 -16.06 13.00 38.93
C ARG A 47 -14.96 11.94 39.00
N ALA A 48 -14.12 12.01 40.02
CA ALA A 48 -13.05 11.04 40.24
C ALA A 48 -13.59 9.64 40.49
N GLU A 49 -14.71 9.54 41.21
CA GLU A 49 -15.39 8.28 41.49
C GLU A 49 -15.95 7.63 40.21
N ILE A 50 -16.71 8.39 39.41
CA ILE A 50 -17.26 7.86 38.16
C ILE A 50 -16.11 7.47 37.22
N ALA A 51 -15.04 8.26 37.17
CA ALA A 51 -13.87 7.94 36.35
C ALA A 51 -13.15 6.67 36.82
N SER A 52 -12.98 6.48 38.13
CA SER A 52 -12.35 5.28 38.69
C SER A 52 -13.18 4.03 38.41
N MET A 53 -14.50 4.14 38.46
CA MET A 53 -15.43 3.08 38.07
C MET A 53 -15.31 2.74 36.57
N LEU A 54 -15.32 3.74 35.69
CA LEU A 54 -15.18 3.54 34.25
C LEU A 54 -13.83 2.90 33.89
N LEU A 55 -12.73 3.43 34.44
CA LEU A 55 -11.38 2.88 34.26
C LEU A 55 -11.24 1.47 34.84
N GLY A 56 -11.80 1.22 36.02
CA GLY A 56 -11.77 -0.09 36.68
C GLY A 56 -12.55 -1.15 35.90
N HIS A 57 -13.66 -0.75 35.25
CA HIS A 57 -14.43 -1.61 34.36
C HIS A 57 -13.64 -1.93 33.08
N GLU A 58 -13.10 -0.91 32.41
CA GLU A 58 -12.33 -1.06 31.16
C GLU A 58 -11.10 -1.94 31.35
N LEU A 59 -10.41 -1.79 32.48
CA LEU A 59 -9.19 -2.55 32.81
C LEU A 59 -9.46 -3.93 33.45
N GLY A 60 -10.73 -4.29 33.67
CA GLY A 60 -11.12 -5.58 34.28
C GLY A 60 -10.72 -5.73 35.76
N ILE A 61 -10.46 -4.63 36.46
CA ILE A 61 -10.02 -4.59 37.87
C ILE A 61 -11.23 -4.67 38.83
N GLY A 62 -12.42 -4.28 38.35
CA GLY A 62 -13.63 -4.19 39.16
C GLY A 62 -13.70 -2.90 39.98
N HIS A 63 -14.84 -2.67 40.64
CA HIS A 63 -15.10 -1.48 41.46
C HIS A 63 -15.85 -1.88 42.74
N ASP A 64 -15.43 -1.37 43.89
CA ASP A 64 -16.03 -1.63 45.21
C ASP A 64 -16.67 -0.34 45.76
N PRO A 65 -18.00 -0.17 45.63
CA PRO A 65 -18.71 1.03 46.07
C PRO A 65 -18.60 1.29 47.58
N GLY A 66 -18.17 0.29 48.37
CA GLY A 66 -18.03 0.40 49.82
C GLY A 66 -16.90 1.33 50.29
N GLN A 67 -15.97 1.72 49.40
CA GLN A 67 -14.80 2.53 49.76
C GLN A 67 -15.09 4.04 49.80
N HIS A 68 -16.27 4.47 49.33
CA HIS A 68 -16.60 5.88 49.09
C HIS A 68 -17.84 6.35 49.87
N VAL A 69 -18.28 5.56 50.85
CA VAL A 69 -19.45 5.80 51.71
C VAL A 69 -19.40 7.16 52.41
N ALA A 70 -18.21 7.70 52.68
CA ALA A 70 -18.02 9.00 53.31
C ALA A 70 -18.55 10.18 52.48
N TYR A 71 -18.65 10.03 51.16
CA TYR A 71 -19.01 11.12 50.23
C TYR A 71 -20.43 11.01 49.67
N VAL A 72 -21.07 9.85 49.83
CA VAL A 72 -22.44 9.59 49.35
C VAL A 72 -23.44 10.60 49.91
N ALA A 73 -23.29 10.99 51.18
CA ALA A 73 -24.17 11.99 51.80
C ALA A 73 -24.04 13.38 51.15
N SER A 74 -22.82 13.79 50.77
CA SER A 74 -22.61 15.05 50.05
C SER A 74 -23.05 14.98 48.59
N TRP A 75 -22.93 13.82 47.93
CA TRP A 75 -23.41 13.64 46.57
C TRP A 75 -24.93 13.67 46.48
N ILE A 76 -25.63 13.03 47.42
CA ILE A 76 -27.10 13.07 47.49
C ILE A 76 -27.57 14.52 47.58
N LYS A 77 -26.98 15.31 48.47
CA LYS A 77 -27.32 16.72 48.61
C LYS A 77 -27.08 17.51 47.32
N THR A 78 -25.89 17.36 46.70
CA THR A 78 -25.56 18.05 45.43
C THR A 78 -26.53 17.65 44.30
N LEU A 79 -26.94 16.39 44.23
CA LEU A 79 -27.86 15.89 43.19
C LEU A 79 -29.34 16.25 43.45
N GLU A 80 -29.74 16.41 44.72
CA GLU A 80 -31.06 16.95 45.07
C GLU A 80 -31.17 18.44 44.70
N GLU A 81 -30.09 19.20 44.86
CA GLU A 81 -30.02 20.63 44.52
C GLU A 81 -29.85 20.86 43.01
N ASP A 82 -29.03 20.06 42.32
CA ASP A 82 -28.89 20.08 40.86
C ASP A 82 -28.83 18.66 40.26
N PRO A 83 -29.98 18.11 39.81
CA PRO A 83 -30.04 16.80 39.16
C PRO A 83 -29.23 16.71 37.87
N THR A 84 -28.87 17.83 37.24
CA THR A 84 -28.08 17.84 36.00
C THR A 84 -26.58 17.64 36.25
N GLU A 85 -26.13 17.74 37.51
CA GLU A 85 -24.73 17.58 37.89
C GLU A 85 -24.19 16.18 37.59
N ILE A 86 -25.03 15.15 37.66
CA ILE A 86 -24.62 13.78 37.30
C ILE A 86 -24.17 13.66 35.83
N PHE A 87 -24.80 14.40 34.92
CA PHE A 87 -24.43 14.39 33.50
C PHE A 87 -23.11 15.11 33.27
N ARG A 88 -22.86 16.22 33.99
CA ARG A 88 -21.59 16.95 33.92
C ARG A 88 -20.45 16.11 34.51
N ALA A 89 -20.71 15.47 35.64
CA ALA A 89 -19.74 14.60 36.30
C ALA A 89 -19.39 13.39 35.42
N ALA A 90 -20.39 12.77 34.77
CA ALA A 90 -20.16 11.69 33.81
C ALA A 90 -19.38 12.15 32.57
N ALA A 91 -19.73 13.30 31.99
CA ALA A 91 -19.01 13.84 30.83
C ALA A 91 -17.55 14.20 31.15
N ASP A 92 -17.27 14.71 32.36
CA ASP A 92 -15.90 14.96 32.79
C ASP A 92 -15.16 13.66 33.12
N ALA A 93 -15.83 12.67 33.71
CA ALA A 93 -15.26 11.35 33.96
C ALA A 93 -14.87 10.60 32.68
N GLU A 94 -15.63 10.74 31.60
CA GLU A 94 -15.29 10.21 30.27
C GLU A 94 -14.00 10.86 29.74
N LYS A 95 -13.85 12.19 29.86
CA LYS A 95 -12.60 12.88 29.49
C LYS A 95 -11.41 12.42 30.33
N ILE A 96 -11.62 12.14 31.62
CA ILE A 96 -10.60 11.59 32.51
C ILE A 96 -10.15 10.21 32.01
N GLN A 97 -11.11 9.34 31.71
CA GLN A 97 -10.86 8.01 31.17
C GLN A 97 -10.05 8.09 29.86
N ASP A 98 -10.50 8.90 28.91
CA ASP A 98 -9.84 9.09 27.61
C ASP A 98 -8.39 9.57 27.76
N TYR A 99 -8.17 10.54 28.64
CA TYR A 99 -6.84 11.11 28.91
C TYR A 99 -5.89 10.08 29.52
N VAL A 100 -6.37 9.30 30.51
CA VAL A 100 -5.55 8.26 31.16
C VAL A 100 -5.23 7.13 30.20
N LEU A 101 -6.22 6.64 29.43
CA LEU A 101 -6.02 5.56 28.46
C LEU A 101 -5.15 5.99 27.26
N ALA A 102 -5.06 7.29 26.96
CA ALA A 102 -4.16 7.78 25.92
C ALA A 102 -2.68 7.46 26.19
N PHE A 103 -2.25 7.41 27.46
CA PHE A 103 -0.88 7.03 27.81
C PHE A 103 -0.61 5.55 27.55
N ALA A 104 -1.59 4.67 27.79
CA ALA A 104 -1.48 3.25 27.46
C ALA A 104 -1.35 3.05 25.96
N ARG A 105 -2.16 3.75 25.16
CA ARG A 105 -2.03 3.77 23.68
C ARG A 105 -0.65 4.25 23.22
N GLN A 106 -0.12 5.29 23.86
CA GLN A 106 1.22 5.78 23.55
C GLN A 106 2.30 4.73 23.86
N GLN A 107 2.16 4.00 24.97
CA GLN A 107 3.06 2.91 25.31
C GLN A 107 2.97 1.74 24.33
N GLU A 108 1.76 1.37 23.91
CA GLU A 108 1.52 0.36 22.87
C GLU A 108 2.17 0.75 21.55
N LEU A 109 2.08 2.02 21.14
CA LEU A 109 2.76 2.51 19.93
C LEU A 109 4.28 2.40 20.03
N VAL A 110 4.87 2.75 21.18
CA VAL A 110 6.31 2.59 21.43
C VAL A 110 6.72 1.12 21.39
N GLU A 111 5.91 0.23 21.97
CA GLU A 111 6.16 -1.22 21.94
C GLU A 111 6.05 -1.78 20.51
N GLN A 112 5.03 -1.38 19.75
CA GLN A 112 4.88 -1.74 18.33
C GLN A 112 6.05 -1.27 17.49
N GLU A 113 6.53 -0.04 17.69
CA GLU A 113 7.73 0.47 17.03
C GLU A 113 8.98 -0.35 17.38
N ALA A 114 9.15 -0.71 18.65
CA ALA A 114 10.26 -1.55 19.09
C ALA A 114 10.22 -2.95 18.43
N ILE A 115 9.04 -3.57 18.36
CA ILE A 115 8.82 -4.84 17.66
C ILE A 115 9.19 -4.71 16.19
N LYS A 116 8.68 -3.69 15.49
CA LYS A 116 8.95 -3.44 14.08
C LYS A 116 10.45 -3.19 13.82
N MET A 117 11.14 -2.53 14.75
CA MET A 117 12.59 -2.34 14.67
C MET A 117 13.38 -3.62 14.84
N ASP A 118 12.98 -4.49 15.76
CA ASP A 118 13.61 -5.79 15.92
C ASP A 118 13.38 -6.70 14.70
N GLU A 119 12.19 -6.65 14.10
CA GLU A 119 11.90 -7.33 12.83
C GLU A 119 12.82 -6.85 11.70
N ILE A 120 12.98 -5.54 11.53
CA ILE A 120 13.88 -4.96 10.52
C ILE A 120 15.32 -5.44 10.72
N ARG A 121 15.82 -5.44 11.97
CA ARG A 121 17.16 -5.93 12.30
C ARG A 121 17.31 -7.42 11.98
N GLN A 122 16.32 -8.23 12.32
CA GLN A 122 16.31 -9.66 11.99
C GLN A 122 16.27 -9.91 10.48
N ASN A 123 15.50 -9.12 9.74
CA ASN A 123 15.43 -9.20 8.28
C ASN A 123 16.77 -8.87 7.62
N ILE A 124 17.47 -7.82 8.07
CA ILE A 124 18.81 -7.46 7.59
C ILE A 124 19.82 -8.58 7.86
N ALA A 125 19.79 -9.15 9.08
CA ALA A 125 20.68 -10.26 9.45
C ALA A 125 20.40 -11.52 8.61
N THR A 126 19.14 -11.87 8.43
CA THR A 126 18.70 -13.03 7.63
C THR A 126 19.04 -12.85 6.16
N TYR A 127 18.82 -11.66 5.60
CA TYR A 127 19.21 -11.32 4.23
C TYR A 127 20.72 -11.51 4.05
N THR A 128 21.53 -10.91 4.92
CA THR A 128 23.01 -11.00 4.84
C THR A 128 23.50 -12.44 4.93
N ALA A 129 22.89 -13.27 5.80
CA ALA A 129 23.26 -14.68 5.96
C ALA A 129 22.90 -15.55 4.74
N ASN A 130 21.95 -15.13 3.92
CA ASN A 130 21.50 -15.87 2.73
C ASN A 130 22.21 -15.45 1.43
N LEU A 131 23.07 -14.42 1.47
CA LEU A 131 23.85 -13.98 0.31
C LEU A 131 25.03 -14.91 0.05
N ALA A 132 25.51 -14.92 -1.20
CA ALA A 132 26.78 -15.56 -1.54
C ALA A 132 27.94 -14.92 -0.74
N PRO A 133 29.02 -15.65 -0.40
CA PRO A 133 30.04 -15.17 0.56
C PRO A 133 30.71 -13.83 0.18
N ASP A 134 30.96 -13.64 -1.11
CA ASP A 134 31.49 -12.40 -1.68
C ASP A 134 30.51 -11.23 -1.49
N LEU A 135 29.24 -11.41 -1.85
CA LEU A 135 28.21 -10.40 -1.71
C LEU A 135 27.82 -10.14 -0.25
N ALA A 136 27.88 -11.16 0.60
CA ALA A 136 27.69 -11.05 2.05
C ALA A 136 28.78 -10.17 2.68
N THR A 137 30.02 -10.26 2.20
CA THR A 137 31.12 -9.39 2.65
C THR A 137 30.86 -7.93 2.31
N VAL A 138 30.35 -7.66 1.09
CA VAL A 138 29.94 -6.31 0.66
C VAL A 138 28.78 -5.80 1.52
N ALA A 139 27.76 -6.62 1.75
CA ALA A 139 26.61 -6.25 2.59
C ALA A 139 27.02 -5.98 4.05
N GLN A 140 27.93 -6.77 4.62
CA GLN A 140 28.49 -6.51 5.95
C GLN A 140 29.28 -5.21 6.01
N HIS A 141 30.05 -4.90 4.96
CA HIS A 141 30.74 -3.61 4.85
C HIS A 141 29.73 -2.45 4.79
N ASN A 142 28.69 -2.57 3.96
CA ASN A 142 27.63 -1.57 3.85
C ASN A 142 26.93 -1.33 5.19
N ASN A 143 26.56 -2.39 5.91
CA ASN A 143 25.93 -2.28 7.23
C ASN A 143 26.85 -1.56 8.24
N ARG A 144 28.17 -1.82 8.20
CA ARG A 144 29.13 -1.13 9.07
C ARG A 144 29.28 0.35 8.71
N GLN A 145 29.36 0.68 7.42
CA GLN A 145 29.42 2.07 6.97
C GLN A 145 28.15 2.83 7.30
N LEU A 146 26.98 2.22 7.08
CA LEU A 146 25.70 2.79 7.47
C LEU A 146 25.66 3.08 8.96
N GLN A 147 26.11 2.15 9.81
CA GLN A 147 26.15 2.35 11.26
C GLN A 147 27.07 3.53 11.64
N LYS A 148 28.26 3.62 11.05
CA LYS A 148 29.19 4.75 11.24
C LYS A 148 28.54 6.08 10.83
N LEU A 149 27.77 6.08 9.73
CA LEU A 149 27.10 7.29 9.28
C LEU A 149 25.99 7.72 10.24
N VAL A 150 25.21 6.79 10.81
CA VAL A 150 24.07 7.15 11.68
C VAL A 150 24.42 7.27 13.17
N GLU A 151 25.61 6.86 13.62
CA GLU A 151 25.93 6.76 15.06
C GLU A 151 25.87 8.09 15.84
N HIS A 152 26.09 9.21 15.15
CA HIS A 152 26.02 10.55 15.74
C HIS A 152 24.57 11.02 15.99
N LEU A 153 23.57 10.38 15.37
CA LEU A 153 22.17 10.72 15.54
C LEU A 153 21.60 10.09 16.83
N PRO A 154 20.64 10.74 17.50
CA PRO A 154 19.89 10.11 18.58
C PRO A 154 19.22 8.81 18.13
N THR A 155 19.10 7.82 19.02
CA THR A 155 18.49 6.52 18.70
C THR A 155 17.10 6.64 18.07
N GLN A 156 16.31 7.62 18.51
CA GLN A 156 14.98 7.88 17.95
C GLN A 156 15.06 8.30 16.48
N GLU A 157 16.02 9.15 16.11
CA GLU A 157 16.22 9.55 14.72
C GLU A 157 16.78 8.41 13.88
N GLN A 158 17.70 7.60 14.42
CA GLN A 158 18.18 6.41 13.73
C GLN A 158 17.02 5.47 13.38
N ASN A 159 16.15 5.18 14.35
CA ASN A 159 14.97 4.34 14.15
C ASN A 159 14.01 4.95 13.11
N ALA A 160 13.80 6.27 13.15
CA ALA A 160 12.99 6.97 12.16
C ALA A 160 13.51 6.75 10.73
N LEU A 161 14.83 6.84 10.49
CA LEU A 161 15.42 6.57 9.18
C LEU A 161 15.16 5.14 8.71
N TYR A 162 15.35 4.14 9.60
CA TYR A 162 15.09 2.73 9.26
C TYR A 162 13.61 2.46 8.97
N LEU A 163 12.69 3.00 9.77
CA LEU A 163 11.25 2.83 9.59
C LEU A 163 10.77 3.45 8.27
N VAL A 164 11.25 4.66 7.93
CA VAL A 164 10.88 5.33 6.67
C VAL A 164 11.49 4.62 5.48
N ALA A 165 12.75 4.18 5.56
CA ALA A 165 13.38 3.40 4.49
C ALA A 165 12.68 2.06 4.25
N ASP A 166 12.24 1.39 5.31
CA ASP A 166 11.47 0.15 5.21
C ASP A 166 10.09 0.38 4.60
N ALA A 167 9.36 1.41 5.05
CA ALA A 167 8.10 1.84 4.44
C ALA A 167 8.27 2.16 2.94
N LEU A 168 9.33 2.88 2.55
CA LEU A 168 9.61 3.17 1.14
C LEU A 168 9.87 1.90 0.32
N LYS A 169 10.52 0.88 0.90
CA LYS A 169 10.69 -0.43 0.23
C LYS A 169 9.35 -1.13 0.00
N PHE A 170 8.45 -1.11 0.98
CA PHE A 170 7.12 -1.70 0.85
C PHE A 170 6.24 -0.92 -0.14
N CYS A 171 6.30 0.41 -0.14
CA CYS A 171 5.59 1.25 -1.10
C CYS A 171 6.06 0.97 -2.53
N ARG A 172 7.38 0.92 -2.77
CA ARG A 172 7.95 0.53 -4.08
C ARG A 172 7.62 -0.90 -4.51
N ASN A 173 7.22 -1.76 -3.57
CA ASN A 173 6.75 -3.13 -3.80
C ASN A 173 5.22 -3.26 -3.83
N LEU A 174 4.48 -2.14 -3.81
CA LEU A 174 3.01 -2.10 -3.79
C LEU A 174 2.38 -2.87 -2.61
N SER A 175 3.14 -2.99 -1.52
CA SER A 175 2.70 -3.70 -0.31
C SER A 175 2.00 -2.77 0.69
N ILE A 176 2.31 -1.47 0.62
CA ILE A 176 1.60 -0.38 1.30
C ILE A 176 1.28 0.69 0.26
N ASP A 177 0.24 1.48 0.48
CA ASP A 177 -0.13 2.56 -0.44
C ASP A 177 0.75 3.82 -0.28
N ASN A 178 0.67 4.75 -1.23
CA ASN A 178 1.51 5.95 -1.25
C ASN A 178 1.30 6.83 -0.01
N LEU A 179 0.05 7.00 0.44
CA LEU A 179 -0.19 7.83 1.62
C LEU A 179 0.35 7.17 2.88
N GLU A 180 0.24 5.85 3.02
CA GLU A 180 0.78 5.15 4.20
C GLU A 180 2.30 5.41 4.34
N PHE A 181 3.03 5.46 3.23
CA PHE A 181 4.43 5.88 3.22
C PHE A 181 4.61 7.37 3.54
N GLU A 182 3.83 8.24 2.91
CA GLU A 182 3.90 9.70 3.10
C GLU A 182 3.59 10.09 4.55
N GLU A 183 2.57 9.50 5.17
CA GLU A 183 2.24 9.64 6.59
C GLU A 183 3.36 9.11 7.49
N THR A 184 3.95 7.97 7.16
CA THR A 184 5.11 7.44 7.91
C THR A 184 6.27 8.43 7.86
N SER A 185 6.57 9.02 6.69
CA SER A 185 7.63 10.02 6.57
C SER A 185 7.30 11.31 7.35
N GLN A 186 6.05 11.77 7.30
CA GLN A 186 5.60 12.95 8.04
C GLN A 186 5.67 12.74 9.55
N ASP A 187 5.23 11.58 10.04
CA ASP A 187 5.23 11.27 11.47
C ASP A 187 6.66 11.14 12.00
N LYS A 188 7.52 10.39 11.28
CA LYS A 188 8.87 10.07 11.74
C LYS A 188 9.90 11.17 11.47
N LEU A 189 9.76 11.92 10.38
CA LEU A 189 10.75 12.94 9.96
C LEU A 189 10.22 14.37 10.02
N ARG A 190 8.92 14.57 10.27
CA ARG A 190 8.22 15.87 10.29
C ARG A 190 8.07 16.56 8.92
N PHE A 191 8.40 15.87 7.83
CA PHE A 191 8.15 16.31 6.45
C PHE A 191 7.71 15.13 5.59
N ILE A 192 6.92 15.40 4.54
CA ILE A 192 6.38 14.39 3.62
C ILE A 192 7.38 14.11 2.51
N ILE A 193 7.90 12.89 2.42
CA ILE A 193 8.65 12.44 1.24
C ILE A 193 7.65 11.90 0.21
N PRO A 194 7.60 12.43 -1.04
CA PRO A 194 6.71 11.90 -2.07
C PRO A 194 6.98 10.42 -2.35
N ALA A 195 5.93 9.60 -2.46
CA ALA A 195 6.07 8.16 -2.70
C ALA A 195 6.80 7.81 -4.01
N ASP A 196 6.75 8.70 -5.01
CA ASP A 196 7.44 8.58 -6.30
C ASP A 196 8.80 9.30 -6.34
N TRP A 197 9.40 9.59 -5.19
CA TRP A 197 10.75 10.12 -5.09
C TRP A 197 11.79 9.17 -5.70
N ASN A 198 12.60 9.71 -6.61
CA ASN A 198 13.56 8.97 -7.41
C ASN A 198 14.97 8.88 -6.79
N GLY A 199 15.16 9.39 -5.57
CA GLY A 199 16.43 9.40 -4.85
C GLY A 199 17.28 10.67 -5.06
N ARG A 200 16.93 11.56 -5.99
CA ARG A 200 17.67 12.83 -6.17
C ARG A 200 17.22 13.89 -5.19
N ILE A 201 18.20 14.65 -4.69
CA ILE A 201 18.08 15.68 -3.66
C ILE A 201 18.84 16.91 -4.12
N GLN A 202 18.31 18.10 -3.84
CA GLN A 202 18.95 19.38 -4.12
C GLN A 202 18.77 20.32 -2.93
N ILE A 203 19.84 20.99 -2.55
CA ILE A 203 19.81 22.11 -1.60
C ILE A 203 19.92 23.40 -2.41
N GLN A 204 19.10 24.41 -2.08
CA GLN A 204 19.12 25.69 -2.76
C GLN A 204 18.94 26.85 -1.77
N GLY A 205 19.88 27.79 -1.78
CA GLY A 205 19.74 29.06 -1.09
C GLY A 205 18.76 29.99 -1.82
N ASN A 206 17.81 30.55 -1.09
CA ASN A 206 16.70 31.31 -1.62
C ASN A 206 16.55 32.68 -0.92
N VAL A 207 15.85 33.59 -1.59
CA VAL A 207 15.39 34.87 -1.05
C VAL A 207 13.90 35.08 -1.36
N LEU A 208 13.23 35.93 -0.58
CA LEU A 208 11.86 36.35 -0.83
C LEU A 208 11.82 37.66 -1.61
N GLU A 209 11.35 37.63 -2.85
CA GLU A 209 11.15 38.84 -3.65
C GLU A 209 9.68 39.29 -3.60
N ALA A 210 9.46 40.56 -3.24
CA ALA A 210 8.14 41.16 -3.20
C ALA A 210 7.57 41.34 -4.62
N ASN A 211 6.33 40.91 -4.85
CA ASN A 211 5.67 41.15 -6.13
C ASN A 211 5.39 42.64 -6.35
N GLU A 212 6.07 43.27 -7.31
CA GLU A 212 5.81 44.68 -7.69
C GLU A 212 4.40 44.91 -8.29
N ASN A 213 3.70 43.84 -8.67
CA ASN A 213 2.35 43.87 -9.26
C ASN A 213 1.21 43.56 -8.27
N ASP A 214 1.50 43.47 -6.97
CA ASP A 214 0.50 43.08 -5.96
C ASP A 214 -0.18 44.32 -5.34
N ASN A 215 -1.51 44.34 -5.38
CA ASN A 215 -2.39 45.41 -4.87
C ASN A 215 -2.47 45.45 -3.33
N GLY A 216 -1.39 45.12 -2.63
CA GLY A 216 -1.31 45.11 -1.17
C GLY A 216 -1.71 43.81 -0.48
N THR A 217 -1.63 42.64 -1.15
CA THR A 217 -1.88 41.34 -0.49
C THR A 217 -0.64 40.63 0.07
N GLY A 218 0.57 41.09 -0.27
CA GLY A 218 1.81 40.65 0.38
C GLY A 218 2.35 39.30 -0.08
N ASN A 219 2.03 38.86 -1.31
CA ASN A 219 2.56 37.60 -1.83
C ASN A 219 3.99 37.75 -2.37
N SER A 220 4.98 37.44 -1.53
CA SER A 220 6.38 37.25 -1.94
C SER A 220 6.55 35.94 -2.70
N HIS A 221 7.46 35.91 -3.68
CA HIS A 221 7.84 34.70 -4.39
C HIS A 221 9.29 34.29 -4.07
N VAL A 222 9.54 32.99 -4.09
CA VAL A 222 10.84 32.41 -3.74
C VAL A 222 11.73 32.35 -4.97
N VAL A 223 12.90 32.99 -4.89
CA VAL A 223 13.87 33.08 -6.00
C VAL A 223 15.22 32.52 -5.55
N PRO A 224 15.95 31.77 -6.40
CA PRO A 224 17.30 31.30 -6.07
C PRO A 224 18.26 32.49 -5.87
N ALA A 225 18.86 32.61 -4.68
CA ALA A 225 19.75 33.73 -4.32
C ALA A 225 20.95 33.84 -5.26
N LYS A 226 21.42 32.69 -5.77
CA LYS A 226 22.53 32.59 -6.72
C LYS A 226 22.24 33.27 -8.06
N GLU A 227 21.00 33.28 -8.51
CA GLU A 227 20.62 33.94 -9.78
C GLU A 227 20.65 35.46 -9.66
N LEU A 228 20.43 35.97 -8.45
CA LEU A 228 20.49 37.40 -8.11
C LEU A 228 21.88 37.85 -7.66
N GLY A 229 22.81 36.92 -7.43
CA GLY A 229 24.17 37.22 -6.96
C GLY A 229 24.21 37.77 -5.53
N ILE A 230 23.23 37.41 -4.70
CA ILE A 230 23.11 37.84 -3.30
C ILE A 230 23.22 36.64 -2.35
N ASP A 231 23.45 36.93 -1.08
CA ASP A 231 23.49 35.91 -0.04
C ASP A 231 22.08 35.34 0.23
N PRO A 232 21.94 34.02 0.43
CA PRO A 232 20.66 33.40 0.76
C PRO A 232 20.07 33.91 2.09
N GLU A 233 18.76 34.16 2.10
CA GLU A 233 18.00 34.44 3.33
C GLU A 233 17.61 33.14 4.06
N PHE A 234 17.34 32.09 3.29
CA PHE A 234 17.01 30.75 3.80
C PHE A 234 17.42 29.67 2.79
N TRP A 235 17.37 28.41 3.22
CA TRP A 235 17.82 27.24 2.46
C TRP A 235 16.70 26.23 2.31
N GLY A 236 16.30 25.95 1.07
CA GLY A 236 15.29 24.93 0.76
C GLY A 236 15.93 23.59 0.39
N VAL A 237 15.33 22.51 0.88
CA VAL A 237 15.65 21.13 0.48
C VAL A 237 14.56 20.63 -0.46
N TYR A 238 14.99 20.17 -1.64
CA TYR A 238 14.14 19.70 -2.71
C TYR A 238 14.45 18.26 -3.05
N VAL A 239 13.42 17.51 -3.45
CA VAL A 239 13.57 16.15 -3.97
C VAL A 239 12.92 16.00 -5.34
N GLN A 240 13.44 15.09 -6.16
CA GLN A 240 12.92 14.89 -7.51
C GLN A 240 12.00 13.68 -7.60
N ARG A 241 10.82 13.87 -8.20
CA ARG A 241 9.88 12.78 -8.51
C ARG A 241 10.30 12.01 -9.76
N ASN A 242 9.66 10.87 -10.02
CA ASN A 242 9.91 10.05 -11.21
C ASN A 242 9.62 10.78 -12.53
N ASP A 243 8.72 11.75 -12.54
CA ASP A 243 8.41 12.61 -13.69
C ASP A 243 9.43 13.76 -13.90
N GLN A 244 10.51 13.77 -13.13
CA GLN A 244 11.59 14.76 -13.13
C GLN A 244 11.24 16.13 -12.51
N THR A 245 10.05 16.28 -11.91
CA THR A 245 9.68 17.51 -11.18
C THR A 245 10.38 17.58 -9.82
N TRP A 246 10.74 18.79 -9.41
CA TRP A 246 11.31 19.07 -8.08
C TRP A 246 10.21 19.50 -7.11
N VAL A 247 10.19 18.88 -5.93
CA VAL A 247 9.25 19.16 -4.84
C VAL A 247 10.03 19.74 -3.67
N TRP A 248 9.56 20.85 -3.12
CA TRP A 248 10.08 21.43 -1.88
C TRP A 248 9.62 20.57 -0.69
N LEU A 249 10.57 20.09 0.11
CA LEU A 249 10.30 19.34 1.35
C LEU A 249 10.27 20.21 2.61
N SER A 250 11.34 20.97 2.84
CA SER A 250 11.52 21.80 4.03
C SER A 250 12.47 22.95 3.75
N ASP A 251 12.34 24.02 4.51
CA ASP A 251 13.28 25.15 4.52
C ASP A 251 13.89 25.37 5.90
N PHE A 252 15.06 26.01 5.89
CA PHE A 252 15.87 26.26 7.07
C PHE A 252 16.55 27.62 6.98
N ASN A 253 16.64 28.31 8.11
CA ASN A 253 17.40 29.57 8.20
C ASN A 253 18.92 29.35 8.20
N VAL A 254 19.37 28.09 8.36
CA VAL A 254 20.77 27.72 8.48
C VAL A 254 21.10 26.64 7.45
N GLU A 255 22.11 26.88 6.62
CA GLU A 255 22.55 25.96 5.56
C GLU A 255 22.82 24.55 6.10
N GLN A 256 23.49 24.46 7.25
CA GLN A 256 23.84 23.19 7.88
C GLN A 256 22.60 22.32 8.16
N GLN A 257 21.46 22.91 8.55
CA GLN A 257 20.24 22.13 8.80
C GLN A 257 19.65 21.56 7.50
N ALA A 258 19.78 22.29 6.38
CA ALA A 258 19.41 21.79 5.06
C ALA A 258 20.36 20.66 4.60
N VAL A 259 21.66 20.79 4.88
CA VAL A 259 22.69 19.77 4.63
C VAL A 259 22.40 18.49 5.44
N ASP A 260 22.12 18.61 6.74
CA ASP A 260 21.79 17.49 7.62
C ASP A 260 20.51 16.77 7.15
N THR A 261 19.51 17.53 6.69
CA THR A 261 18.26 16.98 6.14
C THR A 261 18.49 16.25 4.81
N ALA A 262 19.31 16.82 3.92
CA ALA A 262 19.69 16.18 2.67
C ALA A 262 20.48 14.88 2.90
N GLU A 263 21.34 14.85 3.91
CA GLU A 263 22.04 13.63 4.31
C GLU A 263 21.09 12.55 4.83
N LYS A 264 20.12 12.90 5.69
CA LYS A 264 19.08 11.97 6.17
C LYS A 264 18.29 11.35 5.01
N LEU A 265 17.92 12.15 4.01
CA LEU A 265 17.29 11.66 2.79
C LEU A 265 18.23 10.71 2.04
N ALA A 266 19.48 11.10 1.78
CA ALA A 266 20.44 10.26 1.07
C ALA A 266 20.65 8.90 1.76
N LEU A 267 20.66 8.87 3.10
CA LEU A 267 20.72 7.65 3.90
C LEU A 267 19.48 6.76 3.68
N ILE A 268 18.28 7.33 3.67
CA ILE A 268 17.03 6.59 3.37
C ILE A 268 17.12 5.97 1.98
N ASP A 269 17.53 6.73 0.96
CA ASP A 269 17.68 6.20 -0.41
C ASP A 269 18.71 5.05 -0.45
N ALA A 270 19.86 5.20 0.21
CA ALA A 270 20.87 4.15 0.32
C ALA A 270 20.33 2.89 1.04
N MET A 271 19.55 3.05 2.11
CA MET A 271 18.93 1.95 2.85
C MET A 271 17.92 1.17 2.00
N THR A 272 17.28 1.83 1.01
CA THR A 272 16.32 1.20 0.09
C THR A 272 16.95 0.46 -1.08
N GLU A 273 18.24 0.67 -1.33
CA GLU A 273 18.97 0.07 -2.44
C GLU A 273 19.07 -1.45 -2.29
N ARG A 274 18.76 -2.18 -3.38
CA ARG A 274 18.75 -3.65 -3.41
C ARG A 274 20.07 -4.22 -3.90
N ASN A 275 20.75 -3.50 -4.79
CA ASN A 275 22.06 -3.91 -5.26
C ASN A 275 23.12 -3.48 -4.24
N GLU A 276 23.79 -4.43 -3.60
CA GLU A 276 24.78 -4.12 -2.57
C GLU A 276 25.96 -3.30 -3.09
N TYR A 277 26.36 -3.45 -4.36
CA TYR A 277 27.42 -2.62 -4.93
C TYR A 277 26.97 -1.17 -5.16
N GLU A 278 25.74 -0.97 -5.65
CA GLU A 278 25.15 0.37 -5.77
C GLU A 278 24.93 1.02 -4.40
N LYS A 279 24.55 0.22 -3.39
CA LYS A 279 24.46 0.68 -2.00
C LYS A 279 25.81 1.15 -1.49
N THR A 280 26.91 0.44 -1.80
CA THR A 280 28.26 0.88 -1.45
C THR A 280 28.60 2.24 -2.07
N VAL A 281 28.22 2.46 -3.35
CA VAL A 281 28.41 3.75 -4.03
C VAL A 281 27.65 4.88 -3.35
N LYS A 282 26.36 4.64 -3.03
CA LYS A 282 25.52 5.64 -2.34
C LYS A 282 26.09 5.99 -0.96
N LEU A 283 26.48 5.00 -0.16
CA LEU A 283 27.09 5.24 1.16
C LEU A 283 28.43 5.99 1.06
N ALA A 284 29.28 5.65 0.08
CA ALA A 284 30.54 6.35 -0.12
C ALA A 284 30.35 7.81 -0.57
N ARG A 285 29.31 8.10 -1.37
CA ARG A 285 28.94 9.48 -1.74
C ARG A 285 28.49 10.29 -0.53
N ILE A 286 27.75 9.67 0.39
CA ILE A 286 27.30 10.32 1.63
C ILE A 286 28.50 10.64 2.53
N ASP A 287 29.42 9.68 2.73
CA ASP A 287 30.63 9.88 3.54
C ASP A 287 31.54 10.97 2.94
N GLU A 288 31.76 10.97 1.62
CA GLU A 288 32.51 12.04 0.93
C GLU A 288 31.84 13.41 1.10
N PHE A 289 30.51 13.49 0.93
CA PHE A 289 29.77 14.74 1.11
C PHE A 289 29.88 15.26 2.55
N ARG A 290 29.77 14.38 3.54
CA ARG A 290 29.93 14.73 4.96
C ARG A 290 31.33 15.24 5.27
N ILE A 291 32.37 14.51 4.85
CA ILE A 291 33.78 14.88 5.08
C ILE A 291 34.09 16.22 4.40
N ARG A 292 33.62 16.42 3.16
CA ARG A 292 33.84 17.66 2.42
C ARG A 292 33.17 18.87 3.06
N ASN A 293 32.00 18.70 3.67
CA ASN A 293 31.25 19.79 4.31
C ASN A 293 31.65 20.00 5.79
N ASN A 294 32.51 19.16 6.36
CA ASN A 294 33.02 19.34 7.70
C ASN A 294 34.17 20.38 7.71
N PRO A 295 34.02 21.52 8.42
CA PRO A 295 35.07 22.54 8.49
C PRO A 295 36.40 22.07 9.10
N HIS A 296 36.40 20.92 9.78
CA HIS A 296 37.58 20.34 10.44
C HIS A 296 38.26 19.24 9.63
N SER A 297 37.72 18.88 8.46
CA SER A 297 38.32 17.82 7.63
C SER A 297 39.59 18.30 6.91
N THR A 298 40.59 17.42 6.90
CA THR A 298 41.87 17.64 6.20
C THR A 298 41.74 17.33 4.70
N GLU A 299 42.64 17.90 3.88
CA GLU A 299 42.70 17.58 2.44
C GLU A 299 42.94 16.08 2.20
N GLU A 300 43.76 15.43 3.04
CA GLU A 300 44.02 13.99 2.97
C GLU A 300 42.76 13.15 3.20
N GLU A 301 41.91 13.55 4.15
CA GLU A 301 40.63 12.88 4.42
C GLU A 301 39.64 13.04 3.26
N ILE A 302 39.56 14.24 2.67
CA ILE A 302 38.70 14.51 1.51
C ILE A 302 39.14 13.66 0.30
N ASP A 303 40.45 13.61 0.03
CA ASP A 303 40.99 12.82 -1.07
C ASP A 303 40.82 11.31 -0.83
N ALA A 304 40.99 10.84 0.41
CA ALA A 304 40.74 9.45 0.77
C ALA A 304 39.26 9.05 0.56
N ALA A 305 38.32 9.90 0.98
CA ALA A 305 36.89 9.66 0.79
C ALA A 305 36.51 9.62 -0.69
N LYS A 306 37.09 10.53 -1.49
CA LYS A 306 36.92 10.57 -2.94
C LYS A 306 37.46 9.33 -3.64
N GLU A 307 38.64 8.84 -3.24
CA GLU A 307 39.19 7.59 -3.76
C GLU A 307 38.34 6.39 -3.37
N GLN A 308 37.81 6.36 -2.15
CA GLN A 308 36.88 5.32 -1.70
C GLN A 308 35.59 5.31 -2.53
N ARG A 309 35.01 6.48 -2.86
CA ARG A 309 33.87 6.58 -3.78
C ARG A 309 34.21 6.05 -5.17
N LYS A 310 35.34 6.46 -5.75
CA LYS A 310 35.77 5.98 -7.08
C LYS A 310 35.96 4.47 -7.09
N HIS A 311 36.53 3.90 -6.04
CA HIS A 311 36.70 2.46 -5.90
C HIS A 311 35.34 1.74 -5.83
N ALA A 312 34.38 2.28 -5.07
CA ALA A 312 33.02 1.73 -5.02
C ALA A 312 32.33 1.79 -6.39
N GLU A 313 32.44 2.91 -7.12
CA GLU A 313 31.86 3.08 -8.47
C GLU A 313 32.47 2.10 -9.47
N MET A 314 33.79 1.86 -9.38
CA MET A 314 34.49 0.88 -10.21
C MET A 314 34.03 -0.55 -9.92
N LEU A 315 33.88 -0.92 -8.64
CA LEU A 315 33.35 -2.23 -8.26
C LEU A 315 31.90 -2.44 -8.70
N ALA A 316 31.04 -1.43 -8.57
CA ALA A 316 29.67 -1.49 -9.04
C ALA A 316 29.61 -1.68 -10.57
N MET A 317 30.42 -0.93 -11.32
CA MET A 317 30.51 -1.07 -12.78
C MET A 317 31.00 -2.45 -13.21
N GLN A 318 31.97 -3.04 -12.49
CA GLN A 318 32.45 -4.41 -12.78
C GLN A 318 31.41 -5.49 -12.51
N ASN A 319 30.49 -5.26 -11.57
CA ASN A 319 29.46 -6.20 -11.16
C ASN A 319 28.07 -5.88 -11.76
N ASP A 320 27.99 -4.89 -12.65
CA ASP A 320 26.79 -4.56 -13.40
C ASP A 320 26.49 -5.65 -14.44
N ALA A 321 25.28 -6.21 -14.39
CA ALA A 321 24.86 -7.31 -15.26
C ALA A 321 24.81 -6.92 -16.74
N ASP A 322 24.45 -5.68 -17.08
CA ASP A 322 24.38 -5.18 -18.45
C ASP A 322 25.76 -4.81 -19.00
N PHE A 323 26.67 -4.33 -18.15
CA PHE A 323 28.07 -4.14 -18.52
C PHE A 323 28.75 -5.50 -18.78
N ASN A 324 28.52 -6.48 -17.91
CA ASN A 324 29.04 -7.84 -18.06
C ASN A 324 28.48 -8.55 -19.29
N LYS A 325 27.19 -8.35 -19.59
CA LYS A 325 26.56 -8.82 -20.82
C LYS A 325 27.16 -8.16 -22.06
N ARG A 326 27.38 -6.83 -22.04
CA ARG A 326 28.04 -6.09 -23.13
C ARG A 326 29.48 -6.54 -23.39
N ARG A 327 30.25 -6.75 -22.32
CA ARG A 327 31.62 -7.28 -22.38
C ARG A 327 31.66 -8.72 -22.90
N GLN A 328 30.77 -9.58 -22.41
CA GLN A 328 30.63 -10.95 -22.95
C GLN A 328 30.22 -10.94 -24.42
N THR A 329 29.33 -10.04 -24.87
CA THR A 329 29.00 -9.89 -26.31
C THR A 329 30.15 -9.32 -27.14
N MET A 330 31.05 -8.51 -26.58
CA MET A 330 32.27 -8.07 -27.28
C MET A 330 33.31 -9.21 -27.36
N GLU A 331 33.49 -9.98 -26.29
CA GLU A 331 34.38 -11.14 -26.25
C GLU A 331 33.88 -12.29 -27.15
N THR A 332 32.56 -12.53 -27.21
CA THR A 332 31.96 -13.48 -28.16
C THR A 332 31.85 -12.91 -29.58
N GLY A 333 31.67 -11.60 -29.75
CA GLY A 333 31.68 -10.94 -31.06
C GLY A 333 33.00 -11.09 -31.81
N LEU A 334 34.13 -11.10 -31.09
CA LEU A 334 35.45 -11.37 -31.67
C LEU A 334 35.67 -12.85 -32.06
N MET A 335 34.81 -13.78 -31.60
CA MET A 335 34.82 -15.19 -32.00
C MET A 335 33.80 -15.54 -33.10
N ILE A 336 32.81 -14.69 -33.37
CA ILE A 336 31.67 -14.98 -34.26
C ILE A 336 31.89 -14.50 -35.71
N ASP A 337 32.93 -13.71 -36.00
CA ASP A 337 33.29 -13.33 -37.39
C ASP A 337 33.76 -14.51 -38.26
N ALA A 338 33.96 -15.70 -37.69
CA ALA A 338 34.35 -16.89 -38.43
C ALA A 338 33.20 -17.78 -38.91
N HIS A 339 31.97 -17.63 -38.39
CA HIS A 339 30.88 -18.54 -38.77
C HIS A 339 29.50 -17.88 -38.73
N GLN A 340 28.82 -18.00 -39.87
CA GLN A 340 27.36 -17.92 -40.07
C GLN A 340 26.78 -16.57 -40.53
N ASN A 341 27.12 -16.24 -41.79
CA ASN A 341 26.08 -15.91 -42.75
C ASN A 341 25.10 -17.09 -42.87
N GLN A 342 23.88 -16.96 -42.31
CA GLN A 342 22.60 -17.37 -42.90
C GLN A 342 21.50 -17.47 -41.83
N HIS A 343 20.32 -16.95 -42.21
CA HIS A 343 19.00 -17.06 -41.57
C HIS A 343 18.61 -16.01 -40.52
N GLN A 344 18.11 -14.89 -41.05
CA GLN A 344 17.06 -14.07 -40.44
C GLN A 344 15.65 -14.55 -40.83
N ASN A 345 14.68 -14.16 -39.98
CA ASN A 345 13.21 -14.21 -40.06
C ASN A 345 12.63 -15.59 -39.72
N THR A 346 11.85 -15.75 -38.64
CA THR A 346 10.47 -15.24 -38.41
C THR A 346 10.05 -15.49 -36.95
N GLU A 347 8.89 -14.95 -36.53
CA GLU A 347 8.12 -15.20 -35.29
C GLU A 347 8.16 -14.12 -34.20
N LYS A 348 7.33 -13.09 -34.40
CA LYS A 348 6.62 -12.36 -33.33
C LYS A 348 5.19 -12.12 -33.80
N GLU A 349 4.30 -13.07 -33.54
CA GLU A 349 2.84 -12.87 -33.58
C GLU A 349 2.15 -14.17 -33.11
N SER A 350 1.86 -14.28 -31.81
CA SER A 350 0.72 -15.02 -31.23
C SER A 350 0.90 -15.15 -29.72
N ASP A 351 0.28 -14.27 -28.93
CA ASP A 351 -0.01 -14.62 -27.53
C ASP A 351 -1.24 -13.85 -27.03
N HIS A 352 -2.38 -14.13 -27.64
CA HIS A 352 -3.69 -13.78 -27.10
C HIS A 352 -4.73 -14.74 -27.69
N THR A 353 -4.83 -15.95 -27.14
CA THR A 353 -6.09 -16.69 -26.98
C THR A 353 -5.87 -18.00 -26.21
N SER A 354 -6.83 -18.32 -25.32
CA SER A 354 -7.02 -19.60 -24.60
C SER A 354 -6.21 -19.80 -23.30
N HIS A 355 -6.72 -19.28 -22.18
CA HIS A 355 -6.43 -19.85 -20.85
C HIS A 355 -7.23 -21.14 -20.67
N ALA A 356 -6.77 -22.23 -21.29
CA ALA A 356 -7.14 -23.56 -20.84
C ALA A 356 -6.57 -23.77 -19.42
N SER A 357 -7.28 -24.54 -18.59
CA SER A 357 -6.87 -24.91 -17.23
C SER A 357 -5.43 -25.45 -17.23
N ARG A 358 -4.49 -24.69 -16.66
CA ARG A 358 -3.08 -25.09 -16.59
C ARG A 358 -2.95 -26.30 -15.67
N GLN A 359 -2.20 -27.32 -16.11
CA GLN A 359 -1.85 -28.47 -15.28
C GLN A 359 -0.48 -28.21 -14.67
N TYR A 360 -0.43 -27.93 -13.36
CA TYR A 360 0.81 -27.62 -12.65
C TYR A 360 1.61 -28.89 -12.30
N LEU A 361 2.93 -28.73 -12.27
CA LEU A 361 3.94 -29.77 -12.09
C LEU A 361 4.77 -29.51 -10.84
N VAL A 362 5.11 -30.59 -10.14
CA VAL A 362 6.02 -30.62 -9.00
C VAL A 362 7.43 -30.89 -9.52
N VAL A 363 8.12 -29.83 -9.96
CA VAL A 363 9.47 -29.94 -10.54
C VAL A 363 10.51 -29.48 -9.51
N PRO A 364 11.37 -30.38 -8.99
CA PRO A 364 12.53 -29.98 -8.18
C PRO A 364 13.46 -29.06 -8.97
N TYR A 365 14.11 -28.10 -8.31
CA TYR A 365 14.98 -27.14 -9.00
C TYR A 365 16.12 -27.82 -9.78
N SER A 366 16.67 -28.92 -9.27
CA SER A 366 17.70 -29.73 -9.93
C SER A 366 17.23 -30.39 -11.24
N GLU A 367 15.92 -30.58 -11.41
CA GLU A 367 15.33 -31.27 -12.56
C GLU A 367 14.64 -30.31 -13.55
N LYS A 368 14.73 -29.00 -13.30
CA LYS A 368 14.08 -27.95 -14.11
C LYS A 368 14.42 -28.03 -15.59
N ASP A 369 15.68 -28.33 -15.92
CA ASP A 369 16.14 -28.35 -17.31
C ASP A 369 15.61 -29.59 -18.05
N GLN A 370 15.44 -30.71 -17.33
CA GLN A 370 14.82 -31.93 -17.86
C GLN A 370 13.32 -31.74 -18.07
N ALA A 371 12.62 -31.14 -17.11
CA ALA A 371 11.20 -30.81 -17.25
C ALA A 371 10.95 -29.81 -18.39
N LYS A 372 11.82 -28.79 -18.52
CA LYS A 372 11.75 -27.82 -19.62
C LYS A 372 12.00 -28.47 -20.98
N ALA A 373 12.96 -29.40 -21.06
CA ALA A 373 13.23 -30.18 -22.28
C ALA A 373 12.04 -31.08 -22.67
N ALA A 374 11.30 -31.60 -21.68
CA ALA A 374 10.06 -32.35 -21.88
C ALA A 374 8.83 -31.47 -22.16
N GLY A 375 9.00 -30.15 -22.22
CA GLY A 375 7.96 -29.20 -22.62
C GLY A 375 7.26 -28.46 -21.47
N ALA A 376 7.75 -28.57 -20.23
CA ALA A 376 7.24 -27.75 -19.13
C ALA A 376 7.53 -26.25 -19.34
N ARG A 377 6.66 -25.41 -18.78
CA ARG A 377 6.73 -23.94 -18.81
C ARG A 377 6.60 -23.36 -17.40
N TRP A 378 7.17 -22.19 -17.18
CA TRP A 378 7.16 -21.51 -15.89
C TRP A 378 6.08 -20.44 -15.84
N ASP A 379 5.17 -20.53 -14.87
CA ASP A 379 4.22 -19.47 -14.56
C ASP A 379 4.86 -18.47 -13.60
N LYS A 380 5.18 -17.27 -14.10
CA LYS A 380 5.82 -16.22 -13.29
C LYS A 380 4.92 -15.68 -12.18
N VAL A 381 3.60 -15.70 -12.39
CA VAL A 381 2.61 -15.17 -11.44
C VAL A 381 2.37 -16.21 -10.34
N ALA A 382 2.12 -17.47 -10.73
CA ALA A 382 1.88 -18.56 -9.79
C ALA A 382 3.18 -19.12 -9.17
N LYS A 383 4.35 -18.74 -9.70
CA LYS A 383 5.68 -19.26 -9.32
C LYS A 383 5.72 -20.79 -9.33
N ALA A 384 5.15 -21.41 -10.36
CA ALA A 384 5.03 -22.85 -10.49
C ALA A 384 5.28 -23.32 -11.94
N TRP A 385 5.76 -24.54 -12.10
CA TRP A 385 5.89 -25.19 -13.42
C TRP A 385 4.54 -25.74 -13.87
N TYR A 386 4.26 -25.69 -15.17
CA TYR A 386 3.04 -26.26 -15.75
C TYR A 386 3.33 -26.94 -17.10
N VAL A 387 2.43 -27.81 -17.53
CA VAL A 387 2.50 -28.52 -18.82
C VAL A 387 2.28 -27.51 -19.95
N GLY A 388 3.28 -27.33 -20.83
CA GLY A 388 3.15 -26.48 -22.02
C GLY A 388 2.28 -27.12 -23.11
N GLU A 389 1.76 -26.31 -24.04
CA GLU A 389 0.79 -26.74 -25.06
C GLU A 389 1.30 -27.84 -26.00
N SER A 390 2.61 -27.94 -26.23
CA SER A 390 3.25 -28.97 -27.05
C SER A 390 4.10 -29.95 -26.24
N ALA A 391 3.83 -30.09 -24.94
CA ALA A 391 4.65 -30.91 -24.06
C ALA A 391 4.41 -32.42 -24.23
N ASP A 392 5.46 -33.21 -24.03
CA ASP A 392 5.34 -34.66 -23.96
C ASP A 392 4.85 -35.06 -22.56
N ILE A 393 3.53 -35.26 -22.44
CA ILE A 393 2.88 -35.62 -21.18
C ILE A 393 3.46 -36.91 -20.60
N ARG A 394 3.88 -37.88 -21.43
CA ARG A 394 4.48 -39.14 -20.94
C ARG A 394 5.84 -38.89 -20.31
N ALA A 395 6.64 -38.01 -20.90
CA ALA A 395 7.93 -37.61 -20.33
C ALA A 395 7.77 -36.81 -19.01
N LEU A 396 6.66 -36.08 -18.87
CA LEU A 396 6.35 -35.26 -17.68
C LEU A 396 5.64 -36.01 -16.55
N GLN A 397 5.21 -37.27 -16.76
CA GLN A 397 4.41 -38.03 -15.78
C GLN A 397 5.03 -38.07 -14.38
N ARG A 398 6.36 -38.12 -14.27
CA ARG A 398 7.07 -38.19 -12.99
C ARG A 398 6.93 -36.92 -12.11
N TRP A 399 6.61 -35.78 -12.71
CA TRP A 399 6.43 -34.50 -12.01
C TRP A 399 4.95 -34.12 -11.84
N LEU A 400 4.03 -35.01 -12.21
CA LEU A 400 2.61 -34.80 -11.89
C LEU A 400 2.39 -34.91 -10.38
N PRO A 401 1.58 -34.04 -9.76
CA PRO A 401 1.35 -34.04 -8.32
C PRO A 401 0.94 -35.40 -7.75
N GLU A 402 0.13 -36.18 -8.47
CA GLU A 402 -0.28 -37.53 -8.08
C GLU A 402 0.85 -38.58 -8.07
N ASN A 403 1.96 -38.31 -8.76
CA ASN A 403 3.08 -39.25 -8.93
C ASN A 403 4.31 -38.89 -8.09
N VAL A 404 4.26 -37.80 -7.31
CA VAL A 404 5.35 -37.38 -6.41
C VAL A 404 5.02 -37.77 -4.97
N THR A 405 5.67 -38.82 -4.47
CA THR A 405 5.53 -39.27 -3.07
C THR A 405 6.32 -38.37 -2.13
N VAL A 406 5.62 -37.58 -1.31
CA VAL A 406 6.24 -36.76 -0.25
C VAL A 406 6.39 -37.60 1.02
N GLN A 407 7.55 -38.22 1.23
CA GLN A 407 7.88 -38.83 2.53
C GLN A 407 8.34 -37.74 3.52
N GLN A 408 7.69 -37.69 4.69
CA GLN A 408 8.21 -36.94 5.84
C GLN A 408 9.26 -37.80 6.54
N ASN A 409 10.54 -37.41 6.46
CA ASN A 409 11.55 -38.02 7.30
C ASN A 409 11.44 -37.46 8.73
N PRO A 410 11.64 -38.29 9.77
CA PRO A 410 11.58 -37.83 11.15
C PRO A 410 12.67 -36.78 11.44
N ALA A 411 12.36 -35.87 12.36
CA ALA A 411 13.24 -34.78 12.77
C ALA A 411 14.62 -35.32 13.20
N ILE A 412 15.70 -34.71 12.69
CA ILE A 412 17.06 -35.02 13.11
C ILE A 412 17.20 -34.61 14.59
N ASP A 413 17.76 -35.50 15.41
CA ASP A 413 18.08 -35.21 16.80
C ASP A 413 19.04 -34.01 16.90
N ALA A 414 18.71 -33.04 17.76
CA ALA A 414 19.39 -31.75 17.88
C ALA A 414 20.88 -31.92 18.22
N GLN A 415 21.24 -32.96 18.99
CA GLN A 415 22.63 -33.28 19.30
C GLN A 415 23.39 -33.78 18.06
N ALA A 416 22.77 -34.61 17.22
CA ALA A 416 23.36 -35.09 15.97
C ALA A 416 23.54 -33.96 14.94
N GLU A 417 22.58 -33.04 14.84
CA GLU A 417 22.67 -31.87 13.95
C GLU A 417 23.84 -30.96 14.36
N PHE A 418 23.97 -30.64 15.65
CA PHE A 418 25.09 -29.81 16.12
C PHE A 418 26.44 -30.53 16.04
N ALA A 419 26.48 -31.85 16.26
CA ALA A 419 27.69 -32.65 16.07
C ALA A 419 28.21 -32.58 14.62
N ALA A 420 27.30 -32.57 13.63
CA ALA A 420 27.68 -32.38 12.23
C ALA A 420 28.29 -30.99 12.00
N VAL A 421 27.66 -29.93 12.55
CA VAL A 421 28.18 -28.55 12.48
C VAL A 421 29.60 -28.45 13.05
N LEU A 422 29.87 -29.08 14.19
CA LEU A 422 31.21 -29.11 14.78
C LEU A 422 32.22 -29.82 13.87
N ARG A 423 31.89 -30.99 13.31
CA ARG A 423 32.78 -31.73 12.41
C ARG A 423 33.10 -30.96 11.14
N ASP A 424 32.08 -30.37 10.51
CA ASP A 424 32.23 -29.57 9.28
C ASP A 424 33.12 -28.34 9.49
N ASN A 425 33.30 -27.91 10.75
CA ASN A 425 34.15 -26.79 11.12
C ASN A 425 35.46 -27.20 11.78
N GLY A 426 35.89 -28.43 11.49
CA GLY A 426 37.21 -28.94 11.85
C GLY A 426 37.35 -29.31 13.32
N CYS A 427 36.25 -29.54 14.05
CA CYS A 427 36.32 -30.14 15.37
C CYS A 427 36.43 -31.66 15.30
N ILE A 428 37.27 -32.20 16.17
CA ILE A 428 37.31 -33.63 16.44
C ILE A 428 36.23 -33.91 17.49
N VAL A 429 35.08 -34.38 17.03
CA VAL A 429 33.94 -34.73 17.90
C VAL A 429 34.14 -36.16 18.41
N ASP A 430 34.95 -36.29 19.46
CA ASP A 430 35.22 -37.50 20.24
C ASP A 430 34.87 -37.30 21.73
N GLY A 431 34.83 -38.40 22.51
CA GLY A 431 34.31 -38.36 23.89
C GLY A 431 32.82 -37.96 23.94
N ASN A 432 32.34 -37.52 25.11
CA ASN A 432 30.93 -37.14 25.32
C ASN A 432 30.52 -35.80 24.64
N HIS A 433 31.20 -35.38 23.57
CA HIS A 433 30.89 -34.16 22.84
C HIS A 433 29.95 -34.42 21.64
N PRO A 434 29.03 -33.49 21.29
CA PRO A 434 28.73 -32.26 22.02
C PRO A 434 27.88 -32.52 23.26
N VAL A 435 28.26 -31.86 24.35
CA VAL A 435 27.51 -31.77 25.61
C VAL A 435 26.50 -30.64 25.50
N MET A 436 25.21 -30.93 25.72
CA MET A 436 24.09 -30.03 25.45
C MET A 436 23.46 -29.52 26.77
N ASP A 437 24.27 -28.99 27.67
CA ASP A 437 23.90 -28.67 29.06
C ASP A 437 23.76 -27.15 29.35
N GLY A 438 23.82 -26.31 28.32
CA GLY A 438 23.81 -24.85 28.47
C GLY A 438 25.11 -24.25 29.01
N LEU A 439 26.14 -25.08 29.25
CA LEU A 439 27.44 -24.63 29.74
C LEU A 439 28.48 -24.56 28.61
N SER A 440 29.55 -23.82 28.88
CA SER A 440 30.66 -23.65 27.96
C SER A 440 31.64 -24.84 28.00
N HIS A 441 31.96 -25.40 26.84
CA HIS A 441 32.86 -26.56 26.69
C HIS A 441 34.01 -26.27 25.73
N ARG A 442 35.19 -26.84 26.01
CA ARG A 442 36.36 -26.79 25.13
C ARG A 442 36.47 -28.09 24.34
N ILE A 443 36.66 -27.99 23.02
CA ILE A 443 36.78 -29.10 22.09
C ILE A 443 38.07 -29.01 21.30
N LYS A 444 38.62 -30.17 20.93
CA LYS A 444 39.82 -30.25 20.09
C LYS A 444 39.49 -29.94 18.64
N VAL A 445 40.35 -29.18 17.97
CA VAL A 445 40.22 -28.91 16.53
C VAL A 445 41.39 -29.54 15.77
N GLU A 446 41.19 -29.77 14.48
CA GLU A 446 42.24 -30.27 13.60
C GLU A 446 43.46 -29.33 13.62
N GLY A 447 44.65 -29.91 13.83
CA GLY A 447 45.91 -29.17 13.99
C GLY A 447 46.31 -28.83 15.43
N ASP A 448 45.52 -29.19 16.44
CA ASP A 448 45.89 -29.01 17.86
C ASP A 448 46.97 -30.02 18.32
N LYS A 449 47.94 -29.53 19.12
CA LYS A 449 48.95 -30.37 19.77
C LYS A 449 48.32 -31.30 20.82
N PRO A 450 49.00 -32.39 21.24
CA PRO A 450 48.50 -33.25 22.31
C PRO A 450 48.23 -32.45 23.60
N GLY A 451 46.97 -32.43 24.05
CA GLY A 451 46.49 -31.68 25.22
C GLY A 451 45.93 -30.28 24.93
N GLU A 452 46.08 -29.76 23.71
CA GLU A 452 45.51 -28.48 23.27
C GLU A 452 44.04 -28.65 22.84
N LYS A 453 43.19 -27.70 23.21
CA LYS A 453 41.77 -27.63 22.82
C LYS A 453 41.44 -26.22 22.38
N SER A 454 41.58 -25.93 21.09
CA SER A 454 41.41 -24.57 20.55
C SER A 454 39.97 -24.22 20.14
N GLY A 455 39.05 -25.19 20.16
CA GLY A 455 37.63 -24.97 19.94
C GLY A 455 36.86 -24.70 21.24
N PHE A 456 35.78 -23.93 21.13
CA PHE A 456 34.87 -23.58 22.22
C PHE A 456 33.43 -23.66 21.72
N TYR A 457 32.51 -24.23 22.50
CA TYR A 457 31.09 -24.17 22.19
C TYR A 457 30.21 -24.12 23.45
N VAL A 458 28.97 -23.66 23.29
CA VAL A 458 27.89 -23.73 24.29
C VAL A 458 26.58 -24.06 23.57
N VAL A 459 25.75 -24.93 24.14
CA VAL A 459 24.44 -25.27 23.55
C VAL A 459 23.34 -25.28 24.58
N HIS A 460 22.34 -24.46 24.34
CA HIS A 460 21.14 -24.29 25.14
C HIS A 460 20.02 -25.19 24.62
N MET A 461 19.40 -25.95 25.52
CA MET A 461 18.27 -26.83 25.24
C MET A 461 16.95 -26.27 25.78
N ASP A 462 16.99 -25.13 26.49
CA ASP A 462 15.82 -24.41 26.97
C ASP A 462 15.14 -23.65 25.82
N GLY A 463 13.89 -24.00 25.55
CA GLY A 463 13.13 -23.46 24.41
C GLY A 463 13.45 -24.17 23.09
N HIS A 464 13.87 -23.42 22.07
CA HIS A 464 14.27 -23.98 20.78
C HIS A 464 15.80 -24.23 20.79
N PRO A 465 16.28 -25.47 20.62
CA PRO A 465 17.70 -25.77 20.80
C PRO A 465 18.59 -24.87 19.96
N ALA A 466 19.56 -24.22 20.60
CA ALA A 466 20.43 -23.24 19.96
C ALA A 466 21.83 -23.30 20.56
N GLY A 467 22.85 -23.10 19.73
CA GLY A 467 24.24 -23.24 20.14
C GLY A 467 25.14 -22.21 19.51
N TYR A 468 26.29 -22.02 20.14
CA TYR A 468 27.36 -21.15 19.69
C TYR A 468 28.66 -21.96 19.65
N PHE A 469 29.45 -21.79 18.60
CA PHE A 469 30.75 -22.42 18.43
C PHE A 469 31.78 -21.42 17.92
N ASN A 470 33.02 -21.54 18.41
CA ASN A 470 34.16 -20.76 17.99
C ASN A 470 35.41 -21.65 17.86
N ASN A 471 36.05 -21.61 16.69
CA ASN A 471 37.35 -22.20 16.43
C ASN A 471 38.44 -21.12 16.49
N HIS A 472 39.25 -21.09 17.54
CA HIS A 472 40.25 -20.02 17.71
C HIS A 472 41.42 -20.10 16.70
N ARG A 473 41.59 -21.25 16.03
CA ARG A 473 42.65 -21.51 15.05
C ARG A 473 42.24 -21.09 13.64
N THR A 474 41.04 -21.45 13.20
CA THR A 474 40.50 -21.03 11.89
C THR A 474 39.77 -19.69 11.94
N LYS A 475 39.52 -19.16 13.14
CA LYS A 475 38.67 -17.98 13.40
C LYS A 475 37.21 -18.18 12.97
N ALA A 476 36.77 -19.41 12.75
CA ALA A 476 35.38 -19.71 12.42
C ALA A 476 34.47 -19.54 13.65
N GLU A 477 33.38 -18.80 13.49
CA GLU A 477 32.39 -18.53 14.53
C GLU A 477 30.99 -18.83 13.98
N ILE A 478 30.23 -19.68 14.68
CA ILE A 478 28.92 -20.17 14.22
C ILE A 478 27.87 -20.02 15.32
N ARG A 479 26.72 -19.47 14.94
CA ARG A 479 25.48 -19.52 15.72
C ARG A 479 24.54 -20.52 15.06
N TRP A 480 24.16 -21.56 15.79
CA TRP A 480 23.31 -22.65 15.34
C TRP A 480 21.96 -22.63 16.06
N LYS A 481 20.89 -23.01 15.34
CA LYS A 481 19.55 -23.28 15.87
C LYS A 481 19.04 -24.57 15.22
N ALA A 482 18.46 -25.48 16.00
CA ALA A 482 17.99 -26.77 15.52
C ALA A 482 16.84 -26.61 14.53
N LYS A 483 17.01 -27.02 13.28
CA LYS A 483 16.05 -26.65 12.23
C LYS A 483 14.69 -27.33 12.37
N GLY A 484 14.56 -28.41 13.14
CA GLY A 484 13.30 -29.11 13.42
C GLY A 484 12.68 -29.85 12.22
N TYR A 485 12.89 -29.38 10.99
CA TYR A 485 12.57 -30.02 9.71
C TYR A 485 13.28 -29.26 8.58
N SER A 486 13.83 -29.98 7.60
CA SER A 486 14.30 -29.37 6.34
C SER A 486 13.37 -29.83 5.21
N LEU A 487 12.66 -28.88 4.59
CA LEU A 487 11.87 -29.18 3.39
C LEU A 487 12.84 -29.44 2.24
N THR A 488 12.78 -30.64 1.69
CA THR A 488 13.51 -31.02 0.47
C THR A 488 13.07 -30.16 -0.71
N GLU A 489 13.92 -30.03 -1.73
CA GLU A 489 13.59 -29.31 -2.96
C GLU A 489 12.34 -29.87 -3.66
N ALA A 490 12.09 -31.17 -3.55
CA ALA A 490 10.87 -31.81 -4.01
C ALA A 490 9.62 -31.33 -3.22
N GLN A 491 9.74 -31.13 -1.90
CA GLN A 491 8.67 -30.61 -1.07
C GLN A 491 8.35 -29.14 -1.39
N LYS A 492 9.36 -28.29 -1.62
CA LYS A 492 9.13 -26.89 -2.04
C LYS A 492 8.41 -26.81 -3.39
N GLY A 493 8.82 -27.64 -4.36
CA GLY A 493 8.13 -27.77 -5.64
C GLY A 493 6.68 -28.25 -5.48
N ALA A 494 6.43 -29.17 -4.54
CA ALA A 494 5.10 -29.70 -4.26
C ALA A 494 4.18 -28.62 -3.65
N PHE A 495 4.69 -27.83 -2.71
CA PHE A 495 3.93 -26.73 -2.11
C PHE A 495 3.59 -25.63 -3.12
N ALA A 496 4.55 -25.23 -3.98
CA ALA A 496 4.30 -24.23 -5.02
C ALA A 496 3.22 -24.68 -6.01
N ALA A 497 3.27 -25.94 -6.47
CA ALA A 497 2.25 -26.51 -7.34
C ALA A 497 0.88 -26.59 -6.64
N GLN A 498 0.82 -27.02 -5.37
CA GLN A 498 -0.44 -27.07 -4.61
C GLN A 498 -1.06 -25.69 -4.39
N VAL A 499 -0.24 -24.66 -4.11
CA VAL A 499 -0.73 -23.28 -3.96
C VAL A 499 -1.31 -22.78 -5.29
N ALA A 500 -0.62 -23.03 -6.40
CA ALA A 500 -1.08 -22.63 -7.74
C ALA A 500 -2.40 -23.34 -8.13
N ILE A 501 -2.51 -24.63 -7.83
CA ILE A 501 -3.74 -25.42 -8.05
C ILE A 501 -4.90 -24.85 -7.24
N ARG A 502 -4.72 -24.65 -5.91
CA ARG A 502 -5.77 -24.08 -5.05
C ARG A 502 -6.19 -22.67 -5.47
N GLN A 503 -5.25 -21.84 -5.94
CA GLN A 503 -5.57 -20.51 -6.47
C GLN A 503 -6.42 -20.60 -7.75
N GLN A 504 -6.13 -21.54 -8.64
CA GLN A 504 -6.90 -21.77 -9.85
C GLN A 504 -8.29 -22.33 -9.54
N GLU A 505 -8.39 -23.30 -8.61
CA GLU A 505 -9.66 -23.86 -8.12
C GLU A 505 -10.53 -22.76 -7.52
N ARG A 506 -9.98 -21.93 -6.61
CA ARG A 506 -10.72 -20.81 -6.01
C ARG A 506 -11.19 -19.79 -7.04
N LYS A 507 -10.37 -19.48 -8.06
CA LYS A 507 -10.78 -18.59 -9.16
C LYS A 507 -11.91 -19.19 -9.99
N ALA A 508 -11.85 -20.49 -10.28
CA ALA A 508 -12.91 -21.19 -11.00
C ALA A 508 -14.22 -21.25 -10.20
N GLU A 509 -14.14 -21.55 -8.90
CA GLU A 509 -15.29 -21.54 -7.98
C GLU A 509 -15.93 -20.15 -7.89
N LEU A 510 -15.11 -19.08 -7.75
CA LEU A 510 -15.60 -17.70 -7.79
C LEU A 510 -16.29 -17.37 -9.12
N GLN A 511 -15.74 -17.82 -10.25
CA GLN A 511 -16.35 -17.59 -11.55
C GLN A 511 -17.71 -18.27 -11.69
N VAL A 512 -17.84 -19.51 -11.18
CA VAL A 512 -19.13 -20.23 -11.12
C VAL A 512 -20.12 -19.47 -10.24
N GLN A 513 -19.66 -18.99 -9.07
CA GLN A 513 -20.46 -18.17 -8.17
C GLN A 513 -20.96 -16.88 -8.86
N TYR A 514 -20.08 -16.16 -9.56
CA TYR A 514 -20.44 -14.93 -10.29
C TYR A 514 -21.52 -15.18 -11.33
N VAL A 515 -21.40 -16.25 -12.12
CA VAL A 515 -22.41 -16.61 -13.12
C VAL A 515 -23.75 -16.94 -12.47
N LYS A 516 -23.74 -17.70 -11.36
CA LYS A 516 -24.95 -18.03 -10.60
C LYS A 516 -25.65 -16.78 -10.04
N VAL A 517 -24.88 -15.89 -9.41
CA VAL A 517 -25.41 -14.63 -8.83
C VAL A 517 -25.92 -13.69 -9.91
N ALA A 518 -25.20 -13.53 -11.03
CA ALA A 518 -25.64 -12.71 -12.16
C ALA A 518 -26.98 -13.20 -12.74
N GLN A 519 -27.17 -14.52 -12.86
CA GLN A 519 -28.42 -15.10 -13.31
C GLN A 519 -29.58 -14.80 -12.35
N ALA A 520 -29.36 -14.93 -11.03
CA ALA A 520 -30.37 -14.56 -10.04
C ALA A 520 -30.74 -13.07 -10.11
N ILE A 521 -29.75 -12.17 -10.23
CA ILE A 521 -30.00 -10.72 -10.38
C ILE A 521 -30.81 -10.44 -11.66
N LYS A 522 -30.57 -11.18 -12.75
CA LYS A 522 -31.34 -11.06 -13.99
C LYS A 522 -32.81 -11.43 -13.79
N GLU A 523 -33.10 -12.46 -13.01
CA GLU A 523 -34.46 -12.86 -12.65
C GLU A 523 -35.14 -11.77 -11.81
N LEU A 524 -34.45 -11.24 -10.79
CA LEU A 524 -34.95 -10.12 -9.99
C LEU A 524 -35.25 -8.90 -10.86
N LEU A 525 -34.34 -8.52 -11.74
CA LEU A 525 -34.53 -7.40 -12.66
C LEU A 525 -35.72 -7.63 -13.59
N THR A 526 -36.09 -8.86 -13.91
CA THR A 526 -37.23 -9.13 -14.80
C THR A 526 -38.55 -8.77 -14.11
N ILE A 527 -38.70 -9.10 -12.84
CA ILE A 527 -39.91 -8.83 -12.06
C ILE A 527 -39.93 -7.45 -11.39
N ALA A 528 -38.76 -6.82 -11.22
CA ALA A 528 -38.64 -5.57 -10.51
C ALA A 528 -39.35 -4.41 -11.25
N PRO A 529 -40.22 -3.63 -10.56
CA PRO A 529 -40.89 -2.47 -11.12
C PRO A 529 -39.90 -1.35 -11.46
N GLN A 530 -40.31 -0.45 -12.37
CA GLN A 530 -39.54 0.75 -12.69
C GLN A 530 -39.49 1.70 -11.48
N ALA A 531 -38.35 2.35 -11.28
CA ALA A 531 -38.19 3.36 -10.25
C ALA A 531 -39.02 4.60 -10.59
N HIS A 532 -39.80 5.07 -9.62
CA HIS A 532 -40.51 6.34 -9.73
C HIS A 532 -39.59 7.51 -9.40
N VAL A 533 -39.85 8.70 -9.98
CA VAL A 533 -39.10 9.93 -9.65
C VAL A 533 -39.20 10.32 -8.18
N ASP A 534 -40.24 9.84 -7.49
CA ASP A 534 -40.47 10.10 -6.06
C ASP A 534 -39.70 9.17 -5.12
N HIS A 535 -38.80 8.32 -5.64
CA HIS A 535 -37.95 7.52 -4.77
C HIS A 535 -37.09 8.47 -3.89
N PRO A 536 -37.04 8.28 -2.55
CA PRO A 536 -36.40 9.24 -1.64
C PRO A 536 -34.96 9.62 -2.00
N TYR A 537 -34.14 8.63 -2.38
CA TYR A 537 -32.77 8.90 -2.83
C TYR A 537 -32.70 9.72 -4.13
N LEU A 538 -33.61 9.49 -5.09
CA LEU A 538 -33.62 10.23 -6.35
C LEU A 538 -34.04 11.68 -6.13
N GLN A 539 -34.99 11.92 -5.22
CA GLN A 539 -35.39 13.27 -4.80
C GLN A 539 -34.26 13.97 -4.05
N ASP A 540 -33.62 13.32 -3.08
CA ASP A 540 -32.50 13.88 -2.30
C ASP A 540 -31.33 14.28 -3.22
N LYS A 541 -30.99 13.42 -4.18
CA LYS A 541 -29.88 13.67 -5.11
C LYS A 541 -30.28 14.45 -6.36
N ASN A 542 -31.56 14.76 -6.55
CA ASN A 542 -32.10 15.36 -7.78
C ASN A 542 -31.67 14.57 -9.05
N ALA A 543 -31.65 13.24 -8.93
CA ALA A 543 -31.21 12.32 -9.97
C ALA A 543 -32.42 11.73 -10.71
N ARG A 544 -32.30 11.53 -12.02
CA ARG A 544 -33.35 10.92 -12.84
C ARG A 544 -33.37 9.40 -12.64
N PRO A 545 -34.52 8.73 -12.70
CA PRO A 545 -34.58 7.28 -12.59
C PRO A 545 -33.93 6.54 -13.77
N ASN A 546 -33.83 7.11 -14.98
CA ASN A 546 -33.11 6.55 -16.14
C ASN A 546 -33.29 5.03 -16.41
N GLY A 547 -34.50 4.48 -16.21
CA GLY A 547 -34.76 3.05 -16.40
C GLY A 547 -34.24 2.14 -15.28
N LEU A 548 -33.83 2.72 -14.15
CA LEU A 548 -33.57 2.00 -12.90
C LEU A 548 -34.84 1.31 -12.41
N LYS A 549 -34.63 0.26 -11.62
CA LYS A 549 -35.70 -0.54 -11.03
C LYS A 549 -35.68 -0.44 -9.51
N VAL A 550 -36.73 -0.93 -8.87
CA VAL A 550 -36.85 -1.01 -7.41
C VAL A 550 -37.05 -2.47 -7.03
N VAL A 551 -36.46 -2.90 -5.92
CA VAL A 551 -36.68 -4.25 -5.39
C VAL A 551 -38.19 -4.41 -5.10
N PRO A 552 -38.86 -5.42 -5.68
CA PRO A 552 -40.30 -5.61 -5.53
C PRO A 552 -40.68 -5.95 -4.08
N HIS A 553 -41.95 -5.78 -3.72
CA HIS A 553 -42.44 -6.12 -2.37
C HIS A 553 -42.61 -7.61 -2.13
N ASN A 554 -42.59 -8.44 -3.16
CA ASN A 554 -42.74 -9.88 -3.06
C ASN A 554 -41.86 -10.58 -4.10
N THR A 555 -41.79 -11.90 -3.98
CA THR A 555 -41.04 -12.76 -4.89
C THR A 555 -41.90 -13.31 -6.02
N ASP A 556 -43.06 -12.70 -6.30
CA ASP A 556 -43.99 -13.18 -7.32
C ASP A 556 -43.31 -13.09 -8.70
N GLY A 557 -43.24 -14.22 -9.40
CA GLY A 557 -42.58 -14.32 -10.70
C GLY A 557 -41.09 -14.71 -10.64
N LEU A 558 -40.50 -14.86 -9.46
CA LEU A 558 -39.20 -15.55 -9.33
C LEU A 558 -39.37 -17.07 -9.49
N PRO A 559 -38.34 -17.78 -10.00
CA PRO A 559 -38.31 -19.24 -9.97
C PRO A 559 -38.47 -19.78 -8.55
N GLN A 560 -39.10 -20.95 -8.42
CA GLN A 560 -39.38 -21.56 -7.11
C GLN A 560 -38.11 -21.94 -6.35
N ASP A 561 -37.02 -22.21 -7.07
CA ASP A 561 -35.68 -22.52 -6.58
C ASP A 561 -34.74 -21.30 -6.55
N SER A 562 -35.28 -20.08 -6.73
CA SER A 562 -34.48 -18.87 -6.70
C SER A 562 -33.78 -18.68 -5.35
N ILE A 563 -32.50 -18.32 -5.40
CA ILE A 563 -31.69 -17.98 -4.22
C ILE A 563 -32.04 -16.60 -3.65
N ILE A 564 -32.98 -15.87 -4.24
CA ILE A 564 -33.35 -14.52 -3.80
C ILE A 564 -34.38 -14.58 -2.67
N LYS A 565 -34.14 -13.80 -1.61
CA LYS A 565 -35.09 -13.51 -0.55
C LYS A 565 -35.30 -12.01 -0.47
N ILE A 566 -36.55 -11.59 -0.27
CA ILE A 566 -36.90 -10.17 -0.17
C ILE A 566 -37.50 -9.91 1.21
N CYS A 567 -36.85 -9.05 1.99
CA CYS A 567 -37.31 -8.57 3.27
C CYS A 567 -38.12 -7.28 3.08
N GLN A 568 -39.15 -7.06 3.90
CA GLN A 568 -39.89 -5.79 3.91
C GLN A 568 -39.12 -4.66 4.58
N ASN A 569 -38.19 -4.99 5.47
CA ASN A 569 -37.39 -4.02 6.21
C ASN A 569 -36.02 -4.60 6.59
N ARG A 570 -35.11 -3.72 7.01
CA ARG A 570 -33.72 -4.08 7.35
C ARG A 570 -33.61 -4.92 8.62
N GLN A 571 -34.53 -4.79 9.56
CA GLN A 571 -34.50 -5.54 10.83
C GLN A 571 -34.59 -7.05 10.59
N ALA A 572 -35.35 -7.47 9.56
CA ALA A 572 -35.49 -8.87 9.18
C ALA A 572 -34.26 -9.45 8.43
N VAL A 573 -33.38 -8.62 7.87
CA VAL A 573 -32.26 -9.09 7.02
C VAL A 573 -31.33 -10.04 7.76
N LYS A 574 -31.03 -9.77 9.03
CA LYS A 574 -30.14 -10.63 9.82
C LYS A 574 -30.75 -12.02 10.02
N SER A 575 -31.99 -12.10 10.51
CA SER A 575 -32.70 -13.38 10.70
C SER A 575 -32.77 -14.20 9.40
N VAL A 576 -33.11 -13.55 8.29
CA VAL A 576 -33.23 -14.23 6.99
C VAL A 576 -31.88 -14.73 6.48
N ARG A 577 -30.78 -14.02 6.73
CA ARG A 577 -29.42 -14.51 6.40
C ARG A 577 -29.01 -15.68 7.28
N ASP A 578 -29.35 -15.64 8.56
CA ASP A 578 -29.04 -16.73 9.50
C ASP A 578 -29.86 -18.00 9.15
N GLU A 579 -31.11 -17.85 8.73
CA GLU A 579 -31.99 -18.95 8.27
C GLU A 579 -31.64 -19.47 6.87
N HIS A 580 -31.13 -18.60 5.99
CA HIS A 580 -30.82 -18.89 4.60
C HIS A 580 -29.42 -18.37 4.20
N PRO A 581 -28.33 -18.98 4.69
CA PRO A 581 -26.97 -18.48 4.51
C PRO A 581 -26.52 -18.43 3.04
N ASP A 582 -27.07 -19.28 2.18
CA ASP A 582 -26.73 -19.35 0.75
C ASP A 582 -27.61 -18.43 -0.14
N SER A 583 -28.52 -17.66 0.46
CA SER A 583 -29.46 -16.80 -0.27
C SER A 583 -29.00 -15.35 -0.40
N LEU A 584 -29.37 -14.71 -1.51
CA LEU A 584 -29.22 -13.28 -1.73
C LEU A 584 -30.41 -12.55 -1.12
N VAL A 585 -30.17 -11.76 -0.07
CA VAL A 585 -31.21 -11.04 0.65
C VAL A 585 -31.27 -9.58 0.21
N PHE A 586 -32.42 -9.17 -0.32
CA PHE A 586 -32.74 -7.80 -0.72
C PHE A 586 -33.79 -7.18 0.19
N VAL A 587 -33.90 -5.86 0.21
CA VAL A 587 -34.95 -5.13 0.95
C VAL A 587 -35.89 -4.47 -0.06
N ALA A 588 -37.19 -4.73 0.08
CA ALA A 588 -38.22 -4.15 -0.77
C ALA A 588 -38.16 -2.62 -0.74
N GLY A 589 -38.32 -1.98 -1.90
CA GLY A 589 -38.26 -0.53 -2.01
C GLY A 589 -36.86 0.04 -2.25
N ASP A 590 -35.78 -0.74 -2.09
CA ASP A 590 -34.43 -0.29 -2.46
C ASP A 590 -34.33 -0.08 -3.98
N LEU A 591 -33.65 0.98 -4.42
CA LEU A 591 -33.26 1.12 -5.84
C LEU A 591 -32.32 0.01 -6.24
N LEU A 592 -32.44 -0.45 -7.48
CA LEU A 592 -31.64 -1.52 -8.06
C LEU A 592 -30.95 -1.04 -9.34
N LEU A 593 -29.62 -0.94 -9.27
CA LEU A 593 -28.76 -0.46 -10.35
C LEU A 593 -27.99 -1.66 -10.93
N PRO A 594 -28.33 -2.13 -12.14
CA PRO A 594 -27.62 -3.23 -12.77
C PRO A 594 -26.22 -2.83 -13.25
N ILE A 595 -25.28 -3.77 -13.20
CA ILE A 595 -23.88 -3.57 -13.58
C ILE A 595 -23.51 -4.54 -14.71
N TYR A 596 -23.05 -3.97 -15.83
CA TYR A 596 -22.79 -4.70 -17.07
C TYR A 596 -21.33 -4.60 -17.50
N ASP A 597 -20.87 -5.56 -18.31
CA ASP A 597 -19.61 -5.46 -19.03
C ASP A 597 -19.76 -4.72 -20.36
N THR A 598 -18.66 -4.64 -21.11
CA THR A 598 -18.60 -4.05 -22.46
C THR A 598 -19.40 -4.81 -23.51
N GLN A 599 -19.99 -5.97 -23.19
CA GLN A 599 -20.84 -6.78 -24.07
C GLN A 599 -22.32 -6.72 -23.67
N GLU A 600 -22.70 -5.82 -22.75
CA GLU A 600 -24.06 -5.74 -22.16
C GLU A 600 -24.47 -7.01 -21.38
N LYS A 601 -23.50 -7.83 -20.95
CA LYS A 601 -23.76 -8.95 -20.06
C LYS A 601 -23.81 -8.46 -18.62
N LEU A 602 -24.87 -8.86 -17.90
CA LEU A 602 -25.06 -8.54 -16.48
C LEU A 602 -24.12 -9.37 -15.62
N TRP A 603 -23.46 -8.72 -14.65
CA TRP A 603 -22.53 -9.37 -13.72
C TRP A 603 -22.81 -9.07 -12.24
N SER A 604 -23.40 -7.91 -11.95
CA SER A 604 -23.68 -7.48 -10.58
C SER A 604 -24.85 -6.48 -10.55
N ALA A 605 -25.22 -6.05 -9.35
CA ALA A 605 -26.10 -4.93 -9.09
C ALA A 605 -25.65 -4.19 -7.82
N GLN A 606 -25.91 -2.88 -7.78
CA GLN A 606 -25.86 -2.08 -6.56
C GLN A 606 -27.29 -1.79 -6.11
N THR A 607 -27.57 -1.95 -4.81
CA THR A 607 -28.80 -1.46 -4.20
C THR A 607 -28.57 -0.15 -3.48
N ILE A 608 -29.55 0.76 -3.55
CA ILE A 608 -29.51 2.03 -2.81
C ILE A 608 -30.77 2.16 -1.98
N GLN A 609 -30.58 2.25 -0.67
CA GLN A 609 -31.65 2.42 0.30
C GLN A 609 -32.23 3.83 0.25
N PRO A 610 -33.47 4.05 0.75
CA PRO A 610 -34.06 5.38 0.86
C PRO A 610 -33.21 6.41 1.61
N ASN A 611 -32.38 5.96 2.56
CA ASN A 611 -31.46 6.82 3.33
C ASN A 611 -30.11 7.09 2.62
N GLY A 612 -29.94 6.59 1.38
CA GLY A 612 -28.71 6.74 0.61
C GLY A 612 -27.62 5.70 0.87
N THR A 613 -27.85 4.70 1.73
CA THR A 613 -26.89 3.59 1.93
C THR A 613 -26.81 2.76 0.66
N LYS A 614 -25.60 2.61 0.11
CA LYS A 614 -25.31 1.84 -1.11
C LYS A 614 -24.67 0.50 -0.76
N LEU A 615 -25.14 -0.58 -1.36
CA LEU A 615 -24.62 -1.93 -1.13
C LEU A 615 -24.46 -2.66 -2.47
N PHE A 616 -23.40 -3.43 -2.63
CA PHE A 616 -23.27 -4.34 -3.76
C PHE A 616 -23.81 -5.73 -3.41
N VAL A 617 -24.35 -6.44 -4.40
CA VAL A 617 -24.79 -7.83 -4.20
C VAL A 617 -23.59 -8.73 -3.87
N ALA A 618 -23.63 -9.39 -2.72
CA ALA A 618 -22.55 -10.27 -2.28
C ALA A 618 -22.34 -11.45 -3.24
N GLY A 619 -21.07 -11.84 -3.44
CA GLY A 619 -20.73 -12.94 -4.35
C GLY A 619 -20.94 -12.62 -5.84
N SER A 620 -21.04 -11.34 -6.22
CA SER A 620 -21.11 -10.87 -7.61
C SER A 620 -19.79 -10.26 -8.09
N GLN A 621 -19.66 -10.01 -9.40
CA GLN A 621 -18.47 -9.40 -10.01
C GLN A 621 -18.76 -7.95 -10.39
N LYS A 622 -18.11 -6.99 -9.72
CA LYS A 622 -18.24 -5.56 -10.01
C LYS A 622 -17.04 -4.96 -10.75
N GLU A 623 -15.86 -5.53 -10.54
CA GLU A 623 -14.60 -4.97 -11.01
C GLU A 623 -14.55 -4.91 -12.55
N GLY A 624 -14.28 -3.72 -13.08
CA GLY A 624 -14.27 -3.42 -14.50
C GLY A 624 -15.66 -3.37 -15.16
N HIS A 625 -16.74 -3.49 -14.40
CA HIS A 625 -18.11 -3.44 -14.92
C HIS A 625 -18.81 -2.16 -14.45
N PHE A 626 -19.80 -1.70 -15.22
CA PHE A 626 -20.33 -0.34 -15.11
C PHE A 626 -21.80 -0.24 -15.51
N LEU A 627 -22.39 0.95 -15.34
CA LEU A 627 -23.71 1.29 -15.85
C LEU A 627 -23.62 2.54 -16.73
N VAL A 628 -24.24 2.49 -17.91
CA VAL A 628 -24.39 3.69 -18.76
C VAL A 628 -25.64 4.44 -18.31
N VAL A 629 -25.44 5.70 -17.91
CA VAL A 629 -26.45 6.60 -17.38
C VAL A 629 -26.85 7.63 -18.43
N GLY A 630 -28.16 7.86 -18.54
CA GLY A 630 -28.76 8.77 -19.50
C GLY A 630 -28.83 8.23 -20.93
N GLY A 631 -29.27 9.10 -21.85
CA GLY A 631 -29.40 8.79 -23.28
C GLY A 631 -29.05 10.01 -24.13
N ASN A 632 -28.73 9.78 -25.41
CA ASN A 632 -28.50 10.88 -26.35
C ASN A 632 -29.83 11.40 -26.93
N LYS A 633 -29.79 12.52 -27.68
CA LYS A 633 -30.98 13.13 -28.31
C LYS A 633 -31.79 12.19 -29.22
N GLN A 634 -31.28 11.00 -29.54
CA GLN A 634 -31.93 10.00 -30.40
C GLN A 634 -32.62 8.86 -29.61
N GLY A 635 -32.64 8.91 -28.28
CA GLY A 635 -33.32 7.89 -27.45
C GLY A 635 -32.55 6.57 -27.33
N LEU A 636 -31.26 6.55 -27.69
CA LEU A 636 -30.40 5.38 -27.50
C LEU A 636 -29.99 5.25 -26.02
N VAL A 637 -30.03 4.02 -25.51
CA VAL A 637 -29.65 3.63 -24.14
C VAL A 637 -28.54 2.59 -24.17
N GLY A 638 -27.86 2.38 -23.03
CA GLY A 638 -26.82 1.36 -22.90
C GLY A 638 -25.56 1.68 -23.74
N LEU A 639 -24.81 0.64 -24.12
CA LEU A 639 -23.55 0.80 -24.84
C LEU A 639 -23.72 1.44 -26.22
N LYS A 640 -24.87 1.22 -26.87
CA LYS A 640 -25.21 1.85 -28.15
C LYS A 640 -25.26 3.37 -28.08
N ALA A 641 -25.54 3.93 -26.90
CA ALA A 641 -25.51 5.38 -26.70
C ALA A 641 -24.07 5.92 -26.80
N LEU A 642 -23.08 5.16 -26.28
CA LEU A 642 -21.66 5.49 -26.32
C LEU A 642 -21.09 5.43 -27.74
N ASP A 643 -21.59 4.56 -28.62
CA ASP A 643 -21.12 4.45 -30.01
C ASP A 643 -21.23 5.77 -30.79
N LYS A 644 -22.21 6.61 -30.44
CA LYS A 644 -22.47 7.90 -31.13
C LYS A 644 -21.81 9.11 -30.47
N THR A 645 -21.14 8.95 -29.33
CA THR A 645 -20.46 10.07 -28.68
C THR A 645 -19.08 10.35 -29.28
N LYS A 646 -18.62 11.60 -29.14
CA LYS A 646 -17.26 12.02 -29.54
C LYS A 646 -16.23 11.78 -28.43
N ALA A 647 -16.68 11.62 -27.19
CA ALA A 647 -15.87 11.33 -26.00
C ALA A 647 -16.67 10.39 -25.09
N ILE A 648 -15.97 9.59 -24.29
CA ILE A 648 -16.57 8.75 -23.25
C ILE A 648 -16.29 9.41 -21.91
N ILE A 649 -17.36 9.65 -21.14
CA ILE A 649 -17.25 10.25 -19.81
C ILE A 649 -17.51 9.15 -18.79
N VAL A 650 -16.63 9.00 -17.83
CA VAL A 650 -16.75 8.06 -16.71
C VAL A 650 -16.81 8.86 -15.42
N ALA A 651 -17.81 8.62 -14.58
CA ALA A 651 -17.96 9.23 -13.27
C ALA A 651 -17.91 8.15 -12.18
N GLU A 652 -17.49 8.56 -10.99
CA GLU A 652 -17.37 7.65 -9.84
C GLU A 652 -18.73 7.07 -9.43
N GLY A 653 -19.71 7.92 -9.11
CA GLY A 653 -21.03 7.49 -8.65
C GLY A 653 -22.16 7.65 -9.69
N TYR A 654 -23.30 7.00 -9.42
CA TYR A 654 -24.52 7.15 -10.23
C TYR A 654 -25.05 8.59 -10.26
N SER A 655 -25.13 9.27 -9.10
CA SER A 655 -25.63 10.65 -9.00
C SER A 655 -24.76 11.63 -9.79
N THR A 656 -23.44 11.48 -9.69
CA THR A 656 -22.45 12.25 -10.45
C THR A 656 -22.60 11.97 -11.95
N ALA A 657 -22.71 10.70 -12.36
CA ALA A 657 -22.93 10.33 -13.76
C ALA A 657 -24.22 10.93 -14.33
N ASP A 658 -25.33 10.87 -13.59
CA ASP A 658 -26.59 11.45 -14.05
C ASP A 658 -26.51 12.97 -14.13
N THR A 659 -25.92 13.64 -13.13
CA THR A 659 -25.74 15.10 -13.12
C THR A 659 -24.94 15.58 -14.33
N VAL A 660 -23.80 14.95 -14.61
CA VAL A 660 -22.98 15.29 -15.78
C VAL A 660 -23.74 14.97 -17.07
N SER A 661 -24.47 13.85 -17.10
CA SER A 661 -25.33 13.49 -18.24
C SER A 661 -26.40 14.54 -18.52
N GLN A 662 -27.05 15.06 -17.48
CA GLN A 662 -28.05 16.14 -17.57
C GLN A 662 -27.41 17.43 -18.09
N ALA A 663 -26.28 17.85 -17.52
CA ALA A 663 -25.58 19.08 -17.89
C ALA A 663 -25.10 19.09 -19.35
N MET A 664 -24.57 17.96 -19.80
CA MET A 664 -23.95 17.80 -21.12
C MET A 664 -24.90 17.23 -22.17
N ASN A 665 -26.05 16.72 -21.75
CA ASN A 665 -27.04 16.04 -22.59
C ASN A 665 -26.39 14.91 -23.44
N CYS A 666 -25.59 14.07 -22.78
CA CYS A 666 -24.89 12.92 -23.37
C CYS A 666 -24.84 11.75 -22.38
N PRO A 667 -24.62 10.51 -22.83
CA PRO A 667 -24.46 9.36 -21.93
C PRO A 667 -23.16 9.46 -21.13
N VAL A 668 -23.21 9.05 -19.87
CA VAL A 668 -22.07 9.01 -18.95
C VAL A 668 -22.02 7.65 -18.29
N VAL A 669 -20.83 7.09 -18.08
CA VAL A 669 -20.64 5.79 -17.43
C VAL A 669 -20.47 6.00 -15.92
N ALA A 670 -21.20 5.25 -15.10
CA ALA A 670 -20.97 5.18 -13.66
C ALA A 670 -20.08 3.97 -13.33
N ALA A 671 -18.94 4.21 -12.67
CA ALA A 671 -18.01 3.18 -12.20
C ALA A 671 -18.38 2.62 -10.81
N PHE A 672 -19.31 3.27 -10.11
CA PHE A 672 -19.83 2.99 -8.77
C PHE A 672 -18.91 3.29 -7.58
N ASP A 673 -17.58 3.20 -7.73
CA ASP A 673 -16.60 3.56 -6.71
C ASP A 673 -15.24 3.94 -7.34
N SER A 674 -14.42 4.71 -6.61
CA SER A 674 -13.09 5.18 -7.05
C SER A 674 -12.14 4.03 -7.40
N GLY A 675 -12.20 2.90 -6.69
CA GLY A 675 -11.39 1.71 -6.98
C GLY A 675 -11.70 1.07 -8.33
N ASN A 676 -12.90 1.29 -8.87
CA ASN A 676 -13.35 0.72 -10.13
C ASN A 676 -13.12 1.65 -11.34
N LEU A 677 -12.69 2.90 -11.14
CA LEU A 677 -12.45 3.86 -12.22
C LEU A 677 -11.41 3.37 -13.24
N ILE A 678 -10.27 2.86 -12.75
CA ILE A 678 -9.15 2.38 -13.58
C ILE A 678 -9.58 1.20 -14.47
N PRO A 679 -10.09 0.07 -13.93
CA PRO A 679 -10.45 -1.08 -14.76
C PRO A 679 -11.60 -0.76 -15.74
N VAL A 680 -12.56 0.10 -15.36
CA VAL A 680 -13.64 0.55 -16.26
C VAL A 680 -13.08 1.43 -17.39
N ALA A 681 -12.21 2.39 -17.07
CA ALA A 681 -11.59 3.26 -18.07
C ALA A 681 -10.78 2.45 -19.08
N GLN A 682 -9.96 1.50 -18.63
CA GLN A 682 -9.17 0.62 -19.50
C GLN A 682 -10.05 -0.21 -20.43
N GLN A 683 -11.08 -0.88 -19.91
CA GLN A 683 -11.99 -1.69 -20.75
C GLN A 683 -12.72 -0.85 -21.81
N LEU A 684 -13.13 0.39 -21.46
CA LEU A 684 -13.75 1.30 -22.41
C LEU A 684 -12.75 1.86 -23.43
N HIS A 685 -11.50 2.09 -23.03
CA HIS A 685 -10.43 2.50 -23.94
C HIS A 685 -10.14 1.44 -24.97
N ASP A 686 -9.99 0.19 -24.53
CA ASP A 686 -9.72 -0.96 -25.41
C ASP A 686 -10.85 -1.17 -26.42
N LYS A 687 -12.11 -0.98 -25.99
CA LYS A 687 -13.28 -1.08 -26.89
C LYS A 687 -13.43 0.13 -27.82
N TYR A 688 -13.07 1.33 -27.36
CA TYR A 688 -13.23 2.58 -28.09
C TYR A 688 -11.91 3.37 -28.19
N PRO A 689 -10.88 2.81 -28.83
CA PRO A 689 -9.52 3.39 -28.81
C PRO A 689 -9.46 4.76 -29.50
N ASP A 690 -10.40 5.04 -30.41
CA ASP A 690 -10.50 6.31 -31.13
C ASP A 690 -11.16 7.44 -30.32
N LYS A 691 -11.76 7.14 -29.16
CA LYS A 691 -12.54 8.11 -28.38
C LYS A 691 -11.73 8.53 -27.14
N PRO A 692 -11.58 9.84 -26.89
CA PRO A 692 -10.94 10.30 -25.67
C PRO A 692 -11.83 9.96 -24.47
N ILE A 693 -11.18 9.55 -23.38
CA ILE A 693 -11.84 9.27 -22.11
C ILE A 693 -11.68 10.48 -21.19
N VAL A 694 -12.79 10.87 -20.57
CA VAL A 694 -12.85 11.94 -19.56
C VAL A 694 -13.34 11.34 -18.25
N ILE A 695 -12.57 11.46 -17.18
CA ILE A 695 -12.95 10.99 -15.85
C ILE A 695 -13.50 12.19 -15.05
N ALA A 696 -14.79 12.17 -14.75
CA ALA A 696 -15.44 13.11 -13.83
C ALA A 696 -15.32 12.55 -12.40
N GLY A 697 -14.23 12.89 -11.73
CA GLY A 697 -13.93 12.41 -10.39
C GLY A 697 -14.50 13.31 -9.29
N ASP A 698 -14.61 12.74 -8.10
CA ASP A 698 -14.99 13.47 -6.90
C ASP A 698 -13.74 14.17 -6.31
N ASP A 699 -13.91 15.37 -5.74
CA ASP A 699 -12.87 16.16 -5.08
C ASP A 699 -13.13 16.21 -3.58
N ASP A 700 -12.78 15.14 -2.87
CA ASP A 700 -13.06 14.94 -1.45
C ASP A 700 -12.11 15.73 -0.54
N GLN A 701 -12.00 17.05 -0.75
CA GLN A 701 -11.11 17.93 0.03
C GLN A 701 -11.38 17.84 1.54
N HIS A 702 -12.62 17.57 1.94
CA HIS A 702 -12.98 17.39 3.33
C HIS A 702 -12.39 16.09 3.95
N LEU A 703 -12.14 15.05 3.15
CA LEU A 703 -11.47 13.83 3.61
C LEU A 703 -9.96 14.03 3.73
N VAL A 704 -9.36 14.98 3.01
CA VAL A 704 -7.96 15.37 3.21
C VAL A 704 -7.75 15.90 4.64
N ALA A 705 -8.69 16.69 5.15
CA ALA A 705 -8.62 17.22 6.52
C ALA A 705 -8.81 16.15 7.61
N LEU A 706 -9.42 15.00 7.29
CA LEU A 706 -9.70 13.92 8.23
C LEU A 706 -8.67 12.78 8.16
N ASN A 707 -8.26 12.41 6.94
CA ASN A 707 -7.51 11.19 6.64
C ASN A 707 -6.28 11.45 5.74
N GLY A 708 -5.90 12.71 5.49
CA GLY A 708 -4.73 13.07 4.66
C GLY A 708 -4.83 12.76 3.16
N LYS A 709 -5.83 11.98 2.72
CA LYS A 709 -5.99 11.43 1.36
C LYS A 709 -7.17 12.08 0.62
N ASN A 710 -7.03 12.29 -0.70
CA ASN A 710 -8.16 12.59 -1.60
C ASN A 710 -8.34 11.44 -2.60
N THR A 711 -8.81 10.29 -2.07
CA THR A 711 -8.89 9.04 -2.81
C THR A 711 -9.69 9.17 -4.12
N GLY A 712 -10.80 9.92 -4.12
CA GLY A 712 -11.61 10.17 -5.33
C GLY A 712 -10.80 10.89 -6.42
N ARG A 713 -10.09 11.96 -6.05
CA ARG A 713 -9.26 12.74 -6.97
C ARG A 713 -8.07 11.95 -7.51
N GLU A 714 -7.36 11.27 -6.62
CA GLU A 714 -6.17 10.47 -6.95
C GLU A 714 -6.52 9.34 -7.92
N LYS A 715 -7.58 8.57 -7.64
CA LYS A 715 -8.00 7.47 -8.51
C LYS A 715 -8.54 7.95 -9.86
N ALA A 716 -9.21 9.10 -9.90
CA ALA A 716 -9.64 9.68 -11.16
C ALA A 716 -8.45 10.14 -12.04
N LEU A 717 -7.42 10.73 -11.43
CA LEU A 717 -6.18 11.10 -12.12
C LEU A 717 -5.43 9.86 -12.63
N GLU A 718 -5.28 8.84 -11.78
CA GLU A 718 -4.64 7.56 -12.14
C GLU A 718 -5.37 6.88 -13.31
N ALA A 719 -6.70 6.80 -13.24
CA ALA A 719 -7.53 6.23 -14.31
C ALA A 719 -7.38 6.99 -15.62
N ALA A 720 -7.38 8.33 -15.59
CA ALA A 720 -7.18 9.16 -16.77
C ALA A 720 -5.78 8.93 -17.37
N GLN A 721 -4.73 8.87 -16.54
CA GLN A 721 -3.36 8.66 -16.99
C GLN A 721 -3.18 7.32 -17.71
N GLN A 722 -3.76 6.23 -17.18
CA GLN A 722 -3.64 4.88 -17.75
C GLN A 722 -4.22 4.74 -19.17
N VAL A 723 -5.15 5.62 -19.54
CA VAL A 723 -5.83 5.59 -20.85
C VAL A 723 -5.55 6.82 -21.70
N ASN A 724 -4.53 7.61 -21.33
CA ASN A 724 -4.21 8.90 -21.96
C ASN A 724 -5.46 9.82 -22.08
N GLY A 725 -6.30 9.79 -21.06
CA GLY A 725 -7.51 10.58 -20.91
C GLY A 725 -7.30 11.85 -20.06
N VAL A 726 -8.41 12.49 -19.68
CA VAL A 726 -8.40 13.73 -18.88
C VAL A 726 -9.29 13.56 -17.65
N ALA A 727 -8.79 13.91 -16.47
CA ALA A 727 -9.62 14.01 -15.27
C ALA A 727 -10.17 15.44 -15.10
N VAL A 728 -11.43 15.55 -14.65
CA VAL A 728 -12.09 16.82 -14.33
C VAL A 728 -12.76 16.71 -12.96
N PHE A 729 -12.67 17.80 -12.19
CA PHE A 729 -13.12 17.87 -10.80
C PHE A 729 -14.02 19.09 -10.61
N PRO A 730 -15.01 19.02 -9.70
CA PRO A 730 -15.86 20.17 -9.39
C PRO A 730 -15.06 21.25 -8.65
N ALA A 731 -15.16 22.49 -9.11
CA ALA A 731 -14.63 23.66 -8.44
C ALA A 731 -15.76 24.49 -7.85
N PHE A 732 -15.70 24.74 -6.54
CA PHE A 732 -16.65 25.55 -5.78
C PHE A 732 -16.10 26.95 -5.52
N ALA A 733 -16.97 27.94 -5.34
CA ALA A 733 -16.51 29.28 -4.98
C ALA A 733 -15.93 29.29 -3.54
N LEU A 734 -14.99 30.21 -3.25
CA LEU A 734 -14.26 30.25 -1.97
C LEU A 734 -15.18 30.37 -0.73
N ASN A 735 -16.30 31.08 -0.88
CA ASN A 735 -17.34 31.23 0.14
C ASN A 735 -18.28 30.01 0.26
N GLU A 736 -18.29 29.12 -0.73
CA GLU A 736 -19.06 27.86 -0.72
C GLU A 736 -18.23 26.71 -0.11
N GLN A 737 -16.90 26.78 -0.24
CA GLN A 737 -15.95 25.79 0.31
C GLN A 737 -15.87 25.79 1.85
N THR A 738 -16.11 26.95 2.48
CA THR A 738 -15.94 27.13 3.93
C THR A 738 -17.12 26.64 4.77
N SER A 739 -18.27 26.32 4.17
CA SER A 739 -19.52 26.03 4.91
C SER A 739 -20.13 24.65 4.69
N HIS A 740 -19.69 23.87 3.69
CA HIS A 740 -20.33 22.57 3.38
C HIS A 740 -19.33 21.50 2.90
N LYS A 741 -19.56 20.24 3.31
CA LYS A 741 -18.89 19.03 2.77
C LYS A 741 -19.34 18.81 1.31
N LEU A 742 -18.85 19.64 0.39
CA LEU A 742 -19.12 19.54 -1.04
C LEU A 742 -17.93 18.86 -1.71
N SER A 743 -18.16 17.80 -2.47
CA SER A 743 -17.05 17.10 -3.13
C SER A 743 -17.33 16.65 -4.56
N ASP A 744 -18.59 16.47 -4.97
CA ASP A 744 -18.91 15.91 -6.28
C ASP A 744 -19.63 16.90 -7.22
N PHE A 745 -19.76 16.55 -8.51
CA PHE A 745 -20.52 17.38 -9.46
C PHE A 745 -22.02 17.46 -9.13
N ASN A 746 -22.55 16.49 -8.39
CA ASN A 746 -23.95 16.50 -7.94
C ASN A 746 -24.19 17.58 -6.88
N ASP A 747 -23.23 17.77 -5.97
CA ASP A 747 -23.19 18.86 -5.00
C ASP A 747 -23.02 20.21 -5.72
N LEU A 748 -22.14 20.28 -6.72
CA LEU A 748 -21.99 21.49 -7.55
C LEU A 748 -23.30 21.87 -8.25
N ALA A 749 -24.06 20.91 -8.75
CA ALA A 749 -25.34 21.17 -9.40
C ALA A 749 -26.44 21.63 -8.42
N ASN A 750 -26.49 21.06 -7.22
CA ASN A 750 -27.62 21.23 -6.30
C ASN A 750 -27.37 22.25 -5.19
N LYS A 751 -26.12 22.54 -4.84
CA LYS A 751 -25.76 23.36 -3.66
C LYS A 751 -24.97 24.63 -3.99
N SER A 752 -24.34 24.73 -5.18
CA SER A 752 -23.68 25.97 -5.61
C SER A 752 -24.68 26.97 -6.18
N ALA A 753 -24.40 28.28 -6.01
CA ALA A 753 -25.21 29.37 -6.55
C ALA A 753 -25.34 29.31 -8.09
N LEU A 754 -24.36 28.75 -8.79
CA LEU A 754 -24.38 28.59 -10.25
C LEU A 754 -25.08 27.30 -10.71
N GLY A 755 -25.31 26.36 -9.79
CA GLY A 755 -25.99 25.07 -10.02
C GLY A 755 -25.56 24.34 -11.29
N MET A 756 -26.53 23.84 -12.05
CA MET A 756 -26.29 23.07 -13.28
C MET A 756 -25.45 23.82 -14.34
N GLN A 757 -25.46 25.16 -14.33
CA GLN A 757 -24.61 25.92 -15.25
C GLN A 757 -23.12 25.80 -14.92
N ALA A 758 -22.75 25.67 -13.64
CA ALA A 758 -21.36 25.44 -13.25
C ALA A 758 -20.85 24.09 -13.77
N VAL A 759 -21.64 23.02 -13.60
CA VAL A 759 -21.30 21.69 -14.14
C VAL A 759 -21.10 21.77 -15.66
N LYS A 760 -22.04 22.39 -16.38
CA LYS A 760 -21.95 22.54 -17.84
C LYS A 760 -20.70 23.31 -18.28
N ARG A 761 -20.31 24.37 -17.56
CA ARG A 761 -19.11 25.15 -17.87
C ARG A 761 -17.83 24.35 -17.60
N GLN A 762 -17.74 23.73 -16.42
CA GLN A 762 -16.52 23.04 -15.98
C GLN A 762 -16.30 21.72 -16.73
N ALA A 763 -17.27 20.81 -16.69
CA ALA A 763 -17.19 19.54 -17.40
C ALA A 763 -17.16 19.75 -18.92
N GLY A 764 -17.99 20.67 -19.44
CA GLY A 764 -18.07 20.94 -20.88
C GLY A 764 -16.75 21.45 -21.47
N ALA A 765 -16.09 22.39 -20.79
CA ALA A 765 -14.79 22.89 -21.24
C ALA A 765 -13.72 21.77 -21.29
N ALA A 766 -13.68 20.90 -20.28
CA ALA A 766 -12.75 19.78 -20.25
C ALA A 766 -13.01 18.76 -21.38
N ILE A 767 -14.29 18.43 -21.62
CA ILE A 767 -14.69 17.49 -22.68
C ILE A 767 -14.36 18.05 -24.06
N GLU A 768 -14.69 19.32 -24.33
CA GLU A 768 -14.38 19.96 -25.61
C GLU A 768 -12.87 20.01 -25.86
N LYS A 769 -12.08 20.34 -24.83
CA LYS A 769 -10.61 20.33 -24.90
C LYS A 769 -10.07 18.93 -25.23
N ALA A 770 -10.58 17.89 -24.56
CA ALA A 770 -10.16 16.50 -24.82
C ALA A 770 -10.49 16.06 -26.26
N ILE A 771 -11.67 16.42 -26.78
CA ILE A 771 -12.07 16.13 -28.15
C ILE A 771 -11.16 16.84 -29.16
N GLN A 772 -10.83 18.12 -28.92
CA GLN A 772 -9.93 18.89 -29.78
C GLN A 772 -8.52 18.30 -29.78
N GLN A 773 -7.96 17.99 -28.61
CA GLN A 773 -6.61 17.41 -28.47
C GLN A 773 -6.49 16.06 -29.20
N ASN A 774 -7.49 15.18 -29.04
CA ASN A 774 -7.50 13.90 -29.75
C ASN A 774 -7.60 14.08 -31.27
N SER A 775 -8.38 15.06 -31.74
CA SER A 775 -8.49 15.39 -33.16
C SER A 775 -7.15 15.87 -33.74
N ILE A 776 -6.41 16.70 -32.99
CA ILE A 776 -5.09 17.20 -33.37
C ILE A 776 -4.07 16.06 -33.42
N GLN A 777 -4.01 15.21 -32.39
CA GLN A 777 -3.11 14.05 -32.36
C GLN A 777 -3.37 13.12 -33.54
N LYS A 778 -4.64 12.79 -33.81
CA LYS A 778 -5.01 11.93 -34.95
C LYS A 778 -4.58 12.53 -36.29
N HIS A 779 -4.73 13.85 -36.48
CA HIS A 779 -4.27 14.52 -37.69
C HIS A 779 -2.74 14.53 -37.81
N GLN A 780 -2.01 14.74 -36.72
CA GLN A 780 -0.55 14.68 -36.69
C GLN A 780 -0.02 13.29 -37.04
N SER A 781 -0.58 12.23 -36.43
CA SER A 781 -0.19 10.84 -36.73
C SER A 781 -0.49 10.47 -38.19
N GLN A 782 -1.60 10.95 -38.76
CA GLN A 782 -1.92 10.74 -40.18
C GLN A 782 -0.93 11.46 -41.11
N LEU A 783 -0.53 12.70 -40.77
CA LEU A 783 0.48 13.45 -41.52
C LEU A 783 1.86 12.80 -41.45
N GLU A 784 2.27 12.27 -40.30
CA GLU A 784 3.52 11.52 -40.14
C GLU A 784 3.51 10.22 -40.94
N HIS A 785 2.39 9.48 -40.91
CA HIS A 785 2.26 8.26 -41.69
C HIS A 785 2.31 8.54 -43.21
N ALA A 786 1.65 9.60 -43.68
CA ALA A 786 1.70 10.02 -45.08
C ALA A 786 3.12 10.47 -45.50
N LYS A 787 3.85 11.19 -44.64
CA LYS A 787 5.25 11.56 -44.88
C LYS A 787 6.16 10.34 -45.00
N ASN A 788 6.03 9.38 -44.09
CA ASN A 788 6.83 8.15 -44.10
C ASN A 788 6.56 7.30 -45.35
N GLN A 789 5.30 7.18 -45.78
CA GLN A 789 4.95 6.48 -47.02
C GLN A 789 5.50 7.19 -48.27
N SER A 790 5.43 8.53 -48.32
CA SER A 790 6.02 9.31 -49.41
C SER A 790 7.54 9.13 -49.47
N GLN A 791 8.21 9.13 -48.31
CA GLN A 791 9.67 8.97 -48.22
C GLN A 791 10.12 7.58 -48.69
N GLN A 792 9.42 6.52 -48.27
CA GLN A 792 9.65 5.15 -48.76
C GLN A 792 9.41 5.01 -50.27
N GLN A 793 8.36 5.64 -50.82
CA GLN A 793 8.13 5.62 -52.28
C GLN A 793 9.24 6.36 -53.05
N THR A 794 9.77 7.45 -52.48
CA THR A 794 10.87 8.22 -53.08
C THR A 794 12.17 7.42 -53.07
N GLU A 795 12.49 6.74 -51.98
CA GLU A 795 13.64 5.83 -51.87
C GLU A 795 13.52 4.63 -52.79
N THR A 796 12.32 4.06 -52.95
CA THR A 796 12.07 2.93 -53.86
C THR A 796 12.22 3.35 -55.33
N LYS A 797 11.78 4.56 -55.70
CA LYS A 797 12.02 5.14 -57.03
C LYS A 797 13.49 5.48 -57.27
N ALA A 798 14.21 5.97 -56.26
CA ALA A 798 15.65 6.23 -56.35
C ALA A 798 16.44 4.94 -56.55
N LYS A 799 16.13 3.87 -55.80
CA LYS A 799 16.75 2.55 -55.99
C LYS A 799 16.48 1.95 -57.37
N LYS A 800 15.28 2.12 -57.93
CA LYS A 800 14.97 1.68 -59.31
C LYS A 800 15.72 2.47 -60.39
N ARG A 801 16.08 3.73 -60.15
CA ARG A 801 16.85 4.57 -61.09
C ARG A 801 18.35 4.27 -61.11
N VAL A 802 18.87 3.57 -60.10
CA VAL A 802 20.28 3.15 -60.02
C VAL A 802 20.49 1.75 -60.64
N LEU A 803 19.41 1.02 -60.90
CA LEU A 803 19.39 -0.33 -61.48
C LEU A 803 19.11 -0.36 -63.00
N VAL A 804 18.88 0.81 -63.62
CA VAL A 804 18.75 1.04 -65.07
C VAL A 804 19.92 1.92 -65.49
#